data_AF-A0A453HJD3-F1
#
_entry.id   AF-A0A453HJD3-F1
#
_cell.length_a   1.000
_cell.length_b   1.000
_cell.length_c   1.000
_cell.angle_alpha   90.00
_cell.angle_beta   90.00
_cell.angle_gamma   90.00
#
_symmetry.space_group_name_H-M   'P 1'
#
loop_
_entity.id
_entity.type
_entity.pdbx_description
1 polymer ?
#
loop_
_entity_poly.entity_id
_entity_poly.type
_entity_poly.pdbx_seq_one_letter_code
_entity_poly.pdbx_strand_id
1 'polypeptide(L)'
;PTPRLFPNSTATPRAKRKSNCRKPRPLSCSAATSPSPSASPTTTAGAAKAGSWRDLCGLNAWVVGDYYRLVSAVNALEPPLRRLSDEQLKGKTEEFRARLGRGETLADVQAEAFSVVREAARRTLGMRHFDVQIIGGAVLHDGCIAEMKTGEGKTLVSTLAAYLNALTGDGVHVVTVNDYLAQRDAEWMGRVHRFLGLTVGLIQAGMKSDERRANYMCDITYTNNSELGFDYLRDNLSRKKEQLVMRWPRPFHFSIVDEVDSVLIDEGRNPLLISGEDNREAARYPVAAKVADLLIEGAHYTVELKGNNIDLTEDGVTYAEMILGTNDLWDENDPWARFVTNALKAKEFYRRDVQYIVRNGKALIINELTGRVEPKRRWSDGIHQAVEAKEGLKIQADSVIVAQITYQSLFKLYPKLSGMTGTAKTEEKEFLKMFKMPVIEVPTNLPNIRVDLPIQAFATLRGKWQYVREEVESMFQLGRPVLVGTTSVESSEYLSDLLKSRNIPHNVLNARPKYAAREAEIIAQAGRKHAITISTNMAGRGTDIILGGNPKMLAKEIVEDNVLPFLSHDTPDVETEGESTSHKGLSKIKLGPSSLALLAKAAIMAKYVHKSESNEWSFQKAKSAVMESIEMSNTIGLEKLQERVAEVTEMYPLCDAIALAYATVLKDCEIHCFDEGAEVKTLGGLHVIGTSLHESRRIDNQLRGRAGRQGDPGSTRFMVSLQDEMFRKFNLDTEWAVRLISRITDGEDIAIESNAVVKQLLGLQINAEKYYFGIRKNLVEFDEVLEVYNFSQLLYFYTVVSFPDRYANIQLFFGFVLYKVLLVTPEYR
;
A
#
# COMPACT_ATOMS: atom_id res chain seq x y z
N PRO A 1 -25.74 -53.00 -37.64
CA PRO A 1 -26.31 -54.37 -37.71
C PRO A 1 -25.25 -55.41 -37.32
N THR A 2 -25.29 -55.87 -36.06
CA THR A 2 -24.66 -57.15 -35.66
C THR A 2 -25.57 -58.29 -36.14
N PRO A 3 -25.05 -59.48 -36.54
CA PRO A 3 -24.54 -60.44 -35.56
C PRO A 3 -23.44 -61.46 -36.00
N ARG A 4 -22.74 -61.97 -34.96
CA ARG A 4 -22.37 -63.38 -34.67
C ARG A 4 -21.25 -64.15 -35.42
N LEU A 5 -20.27 -64.56 -34.58
CA LEU A 5 -19.71 -65.93 -34.35
C LEU A 5 -18.78 -66.61 -35.39
N PHE A 6 -17.48 -66.69 -35.02
CA PHE A 6 -16.40 -67.73 -35.11
C PHE A 6 -16.60 -69.01 -35.98
N PRO A 7 -15.55 -69.75 -36.46
CA PRO A 7 -14.27 -70.05 -35.74
C PRO A 7 -12.97 -70.39 -36.56
N ASN A 8 -11.88 -70.64 -35.80
CA ASN A 8 -10.75 -71.60 -35.99
C ASN A 8 -9.69 -71.44 -37.11
N SER A 9 -8.42 -71.14 -36.74
CA SER A 9 -7.25 -72.08 -36.68
C SER A 9 -6.47 -72.12 -38.01
N THR A 10 -5.15 -72.19 -38.16
CA THR A 10 -3.99 -72.69 -37.41
C THR A 10 -2.72 -72.13 -38.09
N ALA A 11 -1.64 -71.82 -37.34
CA ALA A 11 -0.27 -72.26 -37.64
C ALA A 11 0.75 -71.61 -36.68
N THR A 12 1.45 -72.46 -35.93
CA THR A 12 2.70 -72.16 -35.20
C THR A 12 3.84 -72.94 -35.88
N PRO A 13 5.13 -72.59 -35.69
CA PRO A 13 5.84 -73.17 -34.54
C PRO A 13 6.93 -72.28 -33.86
N ARG A 14 7.07 -72.49 -32.53
CA ARG A 14 8.30 -72.61 -31.67
C ARG A 14 9.40 -71.51 -31.74
N ALA A 15 10.02 -71.02 -30.65
CA ALA A 15 10.24 -71.56 -29.30
C ALA A 15 10.62 -70.49 -28.23
N LYS A 16 10.13 -70.70 -26.99
CA LYS A 16 10.72 -70.58 -25.62
C LYS A 16 11.65 -69.38 -25.29
N ARG A 17 11.54 -68.61 -24.19
CA ARG A 17 11.16 -68.84 -22.75
C ARG A 17 10.60 -67.48 -22.19
N LYS A 18 9.40 -67.35 -21.60
CA LYS A 18 8.93 -67.61 -20.20
C LYS A 18 9.86 -67.10 -19.08
N SER A 19 9.41 -66.40 -18.02
CA SER A 19 8.06 -65.96 -17.63
C SER A 19 8.05 -65.19 -16.29
N ASN A 20 7.17 -64.20 -16.24
CA ASN A 20 6.14 -63.89 -15.22
C ASN A 20 6.46 -63.25 -13.85
N CYS A 21 5.95 -62.01 -13.78
CA CYS A 21 5.21 -61.33 -12.70
C CYS A 21 4.35 -62.20 -11.77
N ARG A 22 4.11 -61.67 -10.56
CA ARG A 22 2.78 -61.65 -9.90
C ARG A 22 2.72 -60.58 -8.78
N LYS A 23 1.66 -59.75 -8.81
CA LYS A 23 1.09 -58.92 -7.73
C LYS A 23 -0.12 -59.70 -7.09
N PRO A 24 -0.90 -59.19 -6.11
CA PRO A 24 -0.61 -58.59 -4.79
C PRO A 24 -1.59 -59.06 -3.66
N ARG A 25 -1.52 -58.41 -2.47
CA ARG A 25 -2.49 -58.25 -1.32
C ARG A 25 -2.15 -59.04 -0.02
N PRO A 26 -2.71 -58.69 1.18
CA PRO A 26 -2.64 -57.41 1.93
C PRO A 26 -2.49 -57.60 3.49
N LEU A 27 -2.44 -56.48 4.25
CA LEU A 27 -2.81 -56.28 5.68
C LEU A 27 -2.01 -56.97 6.83
N SER A 28 -1.45 -56.18 7.76
CA SER A 28 -1.85 -56.12 9.20
C SER A 28 -0.85 -55.35 10.07
N CYS A 29 -1.37 -54.73 11.13
CA CYS A 29 -0.66 -54.02 12.20
C CYS A 29 -0.13 -54.97 13.28
N SER A 30 0.97 -54.62 13.95
CA SER A 30 1.19 -54.95 15.36
C SER A 30 2.30 -54.09 15.99
N ALA A 31 2.16 -53.90 17.30
CA ALA A 31 2.76 -52.89 18.16
C ALA A 31 4.06 -53.34 18.88
N ALA A 32 4.54 -52.45 19.77
CA ALA A 32 5.61 -52.57 20.78
C ALA A 32 7.00 -52.11 20.29
N THR A 33 7.81 -51.34 21.02
CA THR A 33 7.95 -51.19 22.48
C THR A 33 8.80 -49.93 22.79
N SER A 34 8.54 -49.26 23.91
CA SER A 34 9.42 -48.24 24.52
C SER A 34 10.73 -48.83 25.05
N PRO A 35 11.84 -48.07 25.10
CA PRO A 35 12.30 -47.60 26.42
C PRO A 35 12.98 -46.20 26.41
N SER A 36 13.05 -45.61 27.60
CA SER A 36 13.87 -44.45 28.00
C SER A 36 14.51 -44.79 29.37
N PRO A 37 15.45 -44.01 29.95
CA PRO A 37 16.44 -43.07 29.41
C PRO A 37 17.87 -43.32 29.98
N SER A 38 18.93 -42.93 29.26
CA SER A 38 20.22 -42.47 29.85
C SER A 38 21.29 -42.30 28.76
N ALA A 39 21.68 -41.05 28.49
CA ALA A 39 23.04 -40.63 28.17
C ALA A 39 23.03 -39.15 27.75
N SER A 40 23.97 -38.40 28.33
CA SER A 40 24.32 -37.01 28.08
C SER A 40 24.48 -36.64 26.58
N PRO A 41 24.17 -35.40 26.17
CA PRO A 41 24.24 -35.01 24.77
C PRO A 41 25.68 -34.70 24.36
N THR A 42 26.32 -35.64 23.65
CA THR A 42 27.46 -35.33 22.80
C THR A 42 26.95 -34.70 21.50
N THR A 43 27.43 -33.49 21.25
CA THR A 43 27.28 -32.71 20.03
C THR A 43 27.47 -33.56 18.78
N THR A 44 26.38 -33.83 18.06
CA THR A 44 26.42 -34.29 16.68
C THR A 44 25.91 -33.17 15.81
N ALA A 45 26.82 -32.58 15.05
CA ALA A 45 26.54 -31.62 14.01
C ALA A 45 25.57 -32.24 13.00
N GLY A 46 24.30 -31.83 13.08
CA GLY A 46 23.29 -32.15 12.10
C GLY A 46 23.67 -31.49 10.77
N ALA A 47 24.04 -32.32 9.79
CA ALA A 47 24.31 -31.90 8.43
C ALA A 47 23.08 -31.18 7.88
N ALA A 48 23.19 -29.85 7.74
CA ALA A 48 22.30 -29.05 6.92
C ALA A 48 22.28 -29.66 5.51
N LYS A 49 21.09 -29.94 4.97
CA LYS A 49 20.94 -30.25 3.54
C LYS A 49 21.49 -29.05 2.77
N ALA A 50 22.66 -29.23 2.17
CA ALA A 50 23.26 -28.26 1.28
C ALA A 50 22.24 -27.86 0.20
N GLY A 51 22.02 -26.55 0.06
CA GLY A 51 21.28 -25.98 -1.06
C GLY A 51 21.87 -26.45 -2.39
N SER A 52 21.04 -26.42 -3.44
CA SER A 52 21.46 -26.80 -4.79
C SER A 52 22.74 -26.06 -5.17
N TRP A 53 23.70 -26.73 -5.83
CA TRP A 53 24.96 -26.11 -6.30
C TRP A 53 24.74 -24.83 -7.15
N ARG A 54 23.53 -24.64 -7.71
CA ARG A 54 23.14 -23.41 -8.42
C ARG A 54 22.89 -22.22 -7.49
N ASP A 55 22.47 -22.45 -6.24
CA ASP A 55 22.14 -21.39 -5.27
C ASP A 55 23.42 -20.80 -4.65
N LEU A 56 24.47 -21.61 -4.48
CA LEU A 56 25.79 -21.18 -3.98
C LEU A 56 26.59 -20.35 -5.00
N CYS A 57 26.29 -20.48 -6.30
CA CYS A 57 26.97 -19.76 -7.39
C CYS A 57 26.14 -18.61 -7.96
N GLY A 58 24.96 -18.31 -7.39
CA GLY A 58 24.11 -17.21 -7.86
C GLY A 58 24.69 -15.84 -7.52
N LEU A 59 24.48 -14.85 -8.39
CA LEU A 59 24.93 -13.46 -8.18
C LEU A 59 24.44 -12.91 -6.83
N ASN A 60 23.20 -13.25 -6.43
CA ASN A 60 22.63 -12.83 -5.14
C ASN A 60 23.43 -13.37 -3.94
N ALA A 61 23.88 -14.63 -3.99
CA ALA A 61 24.65 -15.24 -2.90
C ALA A 61 26.02 -14.57 -2.71
N TRP A 62 26.67 -14.18 -3.81
CA TRP A 62 27.93 -13.43 -3.77
C TRP A 62 27.75 -12.03 -3.19
N VAL A 63 26.73 -11.29 -3.65
CA VAL A 63 26.41 -9.95 -3.15
C VAL A 63 26.07 -9.99 -1.66
N VAL A 64 25.18 -10.91 -1.25
CA VAL A 64 24.84 -11.12 0.17
C VAL A 64 26.08 -11.53 0.98
N GLY A 65 26.94 -12.37 0.43
CA GLY A 65 28.20 -12.77 1.04
C GLY A 65 29.15 -11.59 1.36
N ASP A 66 29.17 -10.56 0.51
CA ASP A 66 29.97 -9.36 0.75
C ASP A 66 29.40 -8.52 1.91
N TYR A 67 28.07 -8.37 2.00
CA TYR A 67 27.43 -7.67 3.12
C TYR A 67 27.68 -8.32 4.47
N TYR A 68 27.96 -9.63 4.54
CA TYR A 68 28.35 -10.28 5.80
C TYR A 68 29.69 -9.76 6.36
N ARG A 69 30.54 -9.14 5.53
CA ARG A 69 31.74 -8.45 6.01
C ARG A 69 31.36 -7.22 6.84
N LEU A 70 30.39 -6.43 6.36
CA LEU A 70 29.83 -5.31 7.11
C LEU A 70 29.16 -5.79 8.39
N VAL A 71 28.37 -6.87 8.34
CA VAL A 71 27.76 -7.48 9.54
C VAL A 71 28.82 -7.82 10.58
N SER A 72 29.94 -8.42 10.16
CA SER A 72 31.04 -8.79 11.05
C SER A 72 31.67 -7.56 11.70
N ALA A 73 31.87 -6.47 10.94
CA ALA A 73 32.38 -5.20 11.47
C ALA A 73 31.41 -4.56 12.47
N VAL A 74 30.11 -4.50 12.15
CA VAL A 74 29.06 -3.97 13.03
C VAL A 74 28.98 -4.78 14.33
N ASN A 75 29.05 -6.11 14.25
CA ASN A 75 29.05 -6.99 15.42
C ASN A 75 30.29 -6.79 16.30
N ALA A 76 31.47 -6.53 15.71
CA ALA A 76 32.69 -6.25 16.46
C ALA A 76 32.65 -4.91 17.23
N LEU A 77 31.90 -3.92 16.73
CA LEU A 77 31.74 -2.59 17.34
C LEU A 77 30.65 -2.55 18.43
N GLU A 78 29.81 -3.58 18.55
CA GLU A 78 28.71 -3.61 19.51
C GLU A 78 29.16 -3.60 21.00
N PRO A 79 30.13 -4.41 21.46
CA PRO A 79 30.57 -4.41 22.85
C PRO A 79 31.08 -3.06 23.40
N PRO A 80 31.93 -2.29 22.69
CA PRO A 80 32.37 -0.97 23.18
C PRO A 80 31.22 0.05 23.20
N LEU A 81 30.32 0.04 22.21
CA LEU A 81 29.18 0.97 22.16
C LEU A 81 28.18 0.75 23.30
N ARG A 82 27.99 -0.49 23.74
CA ARG A 82 27.15 -0.81 24.92
C ARG A 82 27.61 -0.12 26.20
N ARG A 83 28.89 0.27 26.30
CA ARG A 83 29.46 0.94 27.47
C ARG A 83 29.27 2.45 27.46
N LEU A 84 28.86 3.03 26.34
CA LEU A 84 28.65 4.47 26.22
C LEU A 84 27.40 4.93 26.97
N SER A 85 27.43 6.12 27.54
CA SER A 85 26.22 6.79 28.05
C SER A 85 25.31 7.23 26.89
N ASP A 86 24.08 7.60 27.21
CA ASP A 86 23.12 8.10 26.21
C ASP A 86 23.62 9.40 25.56
N GLU A 87 24.25 10.29 26.32
CA GLU A 87 24.86 11.52 25.82
C GLU A 87 26.04 11.23 24.89
N GLN A 88 26.88 10.26 25.24
CA GLN A 88 28.02 9.86 24.41
C GLN A 88 27.54 9.23 23.09
N LEU A 89 26.49 8.42 23.15
CA LEU A 89 25.91 7.77 21.96
C LEU A 89 25.25 8.80 21.04
N LYS A 90 24.53 9.78 21.59
CA LYS A 90 24.01 10.94 20.84
C LYS A 90 25.14 11.80 20.26
N GLY A 91 26.24 11.99 21.00
CA GLY A 91 27.42 12.74 20.55
C GLY A 91 28.10 12.15 19.31
N LYS A 92 27.88 10.87 18.99
CA LYS A 92 28.40 10.24 17.76
C LYS A 92 27.86 10.87 16.48
N THR A 93 26.66 11.43 16.49
CA THR A 93 26.08 12.06 15.30
C THR A 93 26.86 13.30 14.87
N GLU A 94 27.23 14.17 15.81
CA GLU A 94 28.07 15.34 15.53
C GLU A 94 29.50 14.93 15.18
N GLU A 95 30.04 13.86 15.79
CA GLU A 95 31.33 13.30 15.41
C GLU A 95 31.35 12.84 13.94
N PHE A 96 30.32 12.11 13.49
CA PHE A 96 30.23 11.66 12.09
C PHE A 96 30.04 12.84 11.12
N ARG A 97 29.18 13.81 11.44
CA ARG A 97 29.01 15.02 10.62
C ARG A 97 30.35 15.77 10.46
N ALA A 98 31.12 15.91 11.54
CA ALA A 98 32.44 16.54 11.50
C ALA A 98 33.45 15.74 10.67
N ARG A 99 33.42 14.40 10.73
CA ARG A 99 34.25 13.50 9.90
C ARG A 99 33.94 13.64 8.41
N LEU A 100 32.65 13.64 8.04
CA LEU A 100 32.21 13.87 6.67
C LEU A 100 32.62 15.25 6.17
N GLY A 101 32.51 16.28 7.03
CA GLY A 101 32.99 17.63 6.72
C GLY A 101 34.51 17.75 6.49
N ARG A 102 35.30 16.78 6.98
CA ARG A 102 36.75 16.67 6.72
C ARG A 102 37.09 15.85 5.47
N GLY A 103 36.10 15.33 4.75
CA GLY A 103 36.27 14.59 3.50
C GLY A 103 36.20 13.06 3.61
N GLU A 104 35.85 12.50 4.77
CA GLU A 104 35.47 11.08 4.86
C GLU A 104 34.16 10.83 4.10
N THR A 105 33.98 9.61 3.58
CA THR A 105 32.78 9.22 2.84
C THR A 105 31.76 8.50 3.74
N LEU A 106 30.52 8.38 3.27
CA LEU A 106 29.50 7.60 3.99
C LEU A 106 29.89 6.12 4.15
N ALA A 107 30.68 5.57 3.22
CA ALA A 107 31.17 4.20 3.30
C ALA A 107 32.17 4.02 4.47
N ASP A 108 33.01 5.02 4.73
CA ASP A 108 34.03 4.97 5.79
C ASP A 108 33.39 4.93 7.18
N VAL A 109 32.26 5.60 7.37
CA VAL A 109 31.53 5.65 8.65
C VAL A 109 30.40 4.62 8.76
N GLN A 110 30.11 3.85 7.71
CA GLN A 110 28.91 2.99 7.62
C GLN A 110 28.80 1.99 8.78
N ALA A 111 29.87 1.24 9.08
CA ALA A 111 29.85 0.23 10.13
C ALA A 111 29.65 0.84 11.53
N GLU A 112 30.28 1.98 11.80
CA GLU A 112 30.14 2.73 13.05
C GLU A 112 28.73 3.33 13.18
N ALA A 113 28.21 3.95 12.11
CA ALA A 113 26.86 4.50 12.08
C ALA A 113 25.79 3.42 12.31
N PHE A 114 25.91 2.27 11.64
CA PHE A 114 24.96 1.16 11.79
C PHE A 114 24.99 0.55 13.19
N SER A 115 26.17 0.43 13.79
CA SER A 115 26.30 -0.08 15.16
C SER A 115 25.74 0.90 16.20
N VAL A 116 25.89 2.22 15.99
CA VAL A 116 25.26 3.28 16.80
C VAL A 116 23.73 3.22 16.71
N VAL A 117 23.17 3.10 15.49
CA VAL A 117 21.72 2.98 15.28
C VAL A 117 21.16 1.72 15.93
N ARG A 118 21.87 0.59 15.81
CA ARG A 118 21.49 -0.67 16.45
C ARG A 118 21.40 -0.52 17.97
N GLU A 119 22.39 0.11 18.60
CA GLU A 119 22.39 0.31 20.04
C GLU A 119 21.29 1.30 20.47
N ALA A 120 21.05 2.36 19.69
CA ALA A 120 19.95 3.29 19.93
C ALA A 120 18.58 2.61 19.84
N ALA A 121 18.35 1.75 18.84
CA ALA A 121 17.12 0.96 18.71
C ALA A 121 16.94 -0.02 19.88
N ARG A 122 18.03 -0.63 20.36
CA ARG A 122 18.01 -1.49 21.55
C ARG A 122 17.57 -0.72 22.80
N ARG A 123 18.11 0.49 23.03
CA ARG A 123 17.79 1.33 24.20
C ARG A 123 16.39 1.92 24.15
N THR A 124 15.98 2.40 22.98
CA THR A 124 14.72 3.15 22.84
C THR A 124 13.50 2.26 22.55
N LEU A 125 13.67 1.22 21.74
CA LEU A 125 12.59 0.33 21.30
C LEU A 125 12.64 -1.06 21.94
N GLY A 126 13.75 -1.41 22.60
CA GLY A 126 13.99 -2.78 23.08
C GLY A 126 14.31 -3.77 21.96
N MET A 127 14.61 -3.28 20.75
CA MET A 127 14.81 -4.09 19.55
C MET A 127 16.24 -3.98 19.05
N ARG A 128 16.99 -5.08 19.08
CA ARG A 128 18.32 -5.17 18.47
C ARG A 128 18.17 -5.62 17.02
N HIS A 129 18.77 -4.91 16.07
CA HIS A 129 18.79 -5.35 14.67
C HIS A 129 19.45 -6.73 14.52
N PHE A 130 18.78 -7.64 13.83
CA PHE A 130 19.35 -8.91 13.38
C PHE A 130 20.40 -8.70 12.29
N ASP A 131 21.22 -9.72 12.05
CA ASP A 131 22.29 -9.64 11.05
C ASP A 131 21.71 -9.48 9.64
N VAL A 132 20.60 -10.16 9.32
CA VAL A 132 19.87 -9.97 8.06
C VAL A 132 19.29 -8.56 7.91
N GLN A 133 18.96 -7.89 9.01
CA GLN A 133 18.47 -6.51 8.99
C GLN A 133 19.59 -5.50 8.71
N ILE A 134 20.82 -5.78 9.17
CA ILE A 134 22.01 -5.01 8.81
C ILE A 134 22.29 -5.12 7.30
N ILE A 135 22.17 -6.33 6.74
CA ILE A 135 22.27 -6.55 5.29
C ILE A 135 21.22 -5.73 4.54
N GLY A 136 19.95 -5.81 4.97
CA GLY A 136 18.87 -5.01 4.38
C GLY A 136 19.15 -3.50 4.43
N GLY A 137 19.68 -2.99 5.54
CA GLY A 137 20.06 -1.57 5.67
C GLY A 137 21.19 -1.17 4.72
N ALA A 138 22.14 -2.07 4.47
CA ALA A 138 23.22 -1.85 3.52
C ALA A 138 22.71 -1.84 2.07
N VAL A 139 21.84 -2.80 1.71
CA VAL A 139 21.17 -2.83 0.39
C VAL A 139 20.39 -1.54 0.13
N LEU A 140 19.66 -1.03 1.14
CA LEU A 140 18.96 0.25 1.03
C LEU A 140 19.93 1.43 0.88
N HIS A 141 21.06 1.41 1.58
CA HIS A 141 22.10 2.41 1.40
C HIS A 141 22.75 2.33 0.01
N ASP A 142 22.79 1.17 -0.65
CA ASP A 142 23.41 1.06 -1.98
C ASP A 142 22.48 1.48 -3.13
N GLY A 143 21.28 2.00 -2.84
CA GLY A 143 20.31 2.39 -3.87
C GLY A 143 19.64 1.20 -4.55
N CYS A 144 19.53 0.07 -3.83
CA CYS A 144 18.96 -1.16 -4.32
C CYS A 144 17.61 -1.47 -3.65
N ILE A 145 16.91 -2.48 -4.15
CA ILE A 145 15.70 -3.00 -3.50
C ILE A 145 16.07 -4.15 -2.57
N ALA A 146 15.78 -3.99 -1.29
CA ALA A 146 15.90 -5.05 -0.29
C ALA A 146 14.62 -5.89 -0.27
N GLU A 147 14.65 -7.09 -0.85
CA GLU A 147 13.56 -8.04 -0.68
C GLU A 147 13.68 -8.76 0.67
N MET A 148 12.83 -8.38 1.61
CA MET A 148 12.74 -8.93 2.96
C MET A 148 11.32 -9.42 3.23
N LYS A 149 11.17 -10.70 3.60
CA LYS A 149 9.85 -11.30 3.85
C LYS A 149 9.11 -10.55 4.97
N THR A 150 7.78 -10.61 4.94
CA THR A 150 6.95 -9.89 5.92
C THR A 150 7.20 -10.42 7.33
N GLY A 151 7.34 -9.52 8.31
CA GLY A 151 7.73 -9.88 9.68
C GLY A 151 9.25 -9.97 9.92
N GLU A 152 10.10 -9.67 8.93
CA GLU A 152 11.56 -9.52 9.14
C GLU A 152 11.95 -8.13 9.68
N GLY A 153 10.99 -7.25 9.96
CA GLY A 153 11.26 -5.93 10.55
C GLY A 153 11.69 -4.84 9.56
N LYS A 154 11.08 -4.80 8.36
CA LYS A 154 11.35 -3.80 7.30
C LYS A 154 11.40 -2.35 7.81
N THR A 155 10.41 -1.95 8.61
CA THR A 155 10.35 -0.62 9.21
C THR A 155 11.55 -0.31 10.10
N LEU A 156 12.09 -1.29 10.84
CA LEU A 156 13.30 -1.10 11.65
C LEU A 156 14.56 -1.03 10.78
N VAL A 157 14.60 -1.74 9.66
CA VAL A 157 15.72 -1.76 8.72
C VAL A 157 15.95 -0.40 8.07
N SER A 158 14.88 0.32 7.74
CA SER A 158 14.99 1.66 7.11
C SER A 158 15.76 2.66 7.98
N THR A 159 15.71 2.52 9.31
CA THR A 159 16.43 3.42 10.24
C THR A 159 17.94 3.45 10.00
N LEU A 160 18.55 2.34 9.57
CA LEU A 160 19.98 2.24 9.33
C LEU A 160 20.39 3.13 8.14
N ALA A 161 19.73 2.93 7.00
CA ALA A 161 20.01 3.68 5.79
C ALA A 161 19.55 5.14 5.91
N ALA A 162 18.42 5.41 6.58
CA ALA A 162 17.92 6.75 6.79
C ALA A 162 18.89 7.57 7.65
N TYR A 163 19.35 7.02 8.78
CA TYR A 163 20.32 7.70 9.64
C TYR A 163 21.63 7.99 8.91
N LEU A 164 22.22 7.00 8.24
CA LEU A 164 23.50 7.17 7.55
C LEU A 164 23.45 8.26 6.48
N ASN A 165 22.42 8.25 5.63
CA ASN A 165 22.30 9.25 4.56
C ASN A 165 21.84 10.61 5.12
N ALA A 166 21.13 10.67 6.26
CA ALA A 166 20.76 11.93 6.89
C ALA A 166 21.95 12.70 7.48
N LEU A 167 23.10 12.05 7.68
CA LEU A 167 24.33 12.72 8.15
C LEU A 167 24.86 13.77 7.16
N THR A 168 24.44 13.75 5.89
CA THR A 168 24.81 14.77 4.89
C THR A 168 24.09 16.11 5.12
N GLY A 169 22.95 16.12 5.83
CA GLY A 169 22.11 17.30 6.03
C GLY A 169 21.22 17.68 4.84
N ASP A 170 21.31 16.97 3.72
CA ASP A 170 20.52 17.25 2.51
C ASP A 170 19.05 16.80 2.60
N GLY A 171 18.73 15.94 3.58
CA GLY A 171 17.39 15.42 3.85
C GLY A 171 17.15 14.03 3.26
N VAL A 172 16.37 13.21 3.96
CA VAL A 172 15.97 11.87 3.53
C VAL A 172 14.45 11.76 3.53
N HIS A 173 13.87 11.25 2.46
CA HIS A 173 12.43 10.96 2.40
C HIS A 173 12.17 9.47 2.60
N VAL A 174 11.38 9.12 3.62
CA VAL A 174 10.87 7.77 3.82
C VAL A 174 9.43 7.76 3.35
N VAL A 175 9.18 7.11 2.21
CA VAL A 175 7.88 7.12 1.56
C VAL A 175 7.13 5.83 1.87
N THR A 176 5.93 5.95 2.42
CA THR A 176 5.02 4.82 2.68
C THR A 176 3.80 4.86 1.75
N VAL A 177 2.97 3.83 1.85
CA VAL A 177 1.75 3.67 1.03
C VAL A 177 0.64 4.63 1.44
N ASN A 178 0.56 5.03 2.72
CA ASN A 178 -0.52 5.88 3.22
C ASN A 178 -0.13 6.69 4.46
N ASP A 179 -0.96 7.70 4.79
CA ASP A 179 -0.72 8.61 5.91
C ASP A 179 -0.62 7.92 7.27
N TYR A 180 -1.41 6.86 7.51
CA TYR A 180 -1.38 6.13 8.77
C TYR A 180 -0.01 5.47 8.99
N LEU A 181 0.55 4.81 7.97
CA LEU A 181 1.87 4.18 8.05
C LEU A 181 2.97 5.23 8.17
N ALA A 182 2.87 6.34 7.44
CA ALA A 182 3.82 7.45 7.57
C ALA A 182 3.86 8.00 9.00
N GLN A 183 2.69 8.27 9.59
CA GLN A 183 2.59 8.77 10.96
C GLN A 183 3.13 7.76 11.98
N ARG A 184 2.64 6.52 11.92
CA ARG A 184 3.06 5.45 12.82
C ARG A 184 4.58 5.27 12.80
N ASP A 185 5.18 5.25 11.63
CA ASP A 185 6.62 4.99 11.49
C ASP A 185 7.45 6.22 11.92
N ALA A 186 6.96 7.45 11.65
CA ALA A 186 7.58 8.69 12.12
C ALA A 186 7.54 8.83 13.66
N GLU A 187 6.48 8.36 14.30
CA GLU A 187 6.35 8.33 15.75
C GLU A 187 7.23 7.21 16.34
N TRP A 188 7.13 6.00 15.80
CA TRP A 188 7.79 4.81 16.34
C TRP A 188 9.30 4.79 16.06
N MET A 189 9.72 4.81 14.79
CA MET A 189 11.14 4.80 14.41
C MET A 189 11.80 6.16 14.65
N GLY A 190 11.03 7.25 14.58
CA GLY A 190 11.54 8.57 14.90
C GLY A 190 12.10 8.69 16.33
N ARG A 191 11.70 7.81 17.27
CA ARG A 191 12.34 7.72 18.59
C ARG A 191 13.84 7.44 18.51
N VAL A 192 14.25 6.54 17.61
CA VAL A 192 15.67 6.19 17.39
C VAL A 192 16.42 7.40 16.83
N HIS A 193 15.86 8.05 15.81
CA HIS A 193 16.47 9.21 15.16
C HIS A 193 16.57 10.42 16.10
N ARG A 194 15.50 10.76 16.83
CA ARG A 194 15.48 11.85 17.81
C ARG A 194 16.43 11.59 18.97
N PHE A 195 16.54 10.34 19.44
CA PHE A 195 17.50 9.95 20.47
C PHE A 195 18.94 10.20 20.03
N LEU A 196 19.25 9.93 18.77
CA LEU A 196 20.55 10.24 18.15
C LEU A 196 20.69 11.72 17.76
N GLY A 197 19.71 12.58 18.04
CA GLY A 197 19.81 14.02 17.78
C GLY A 197 19.45 14.45 16.35
N LEU A 198 18.88 13.57 15.53
CA LEU A 198 18.31 13.95 14.24
C LEU A 198 16.88 14.48 14.40
N THR A 199 16.49 15.39 13.51
CA THR A 199 15.13 15.90 13.38
C THR A 199 14.28 15.01 12.47
N VAL A 200 13.01 14.80 12.84
CA VAL A 200 12.07 13.92 12.11
C VAL A 200 10.80 14.68 11.81
N GLY A 201 10.50 14.87 10.52
CA GLY A 201 9.30 15.50 10.00
C GLY A 201 8.27 14.47 9.51
N LEU A 202 7.01 14.89 9.46
CA LEU A 202 5.88 14.11 8.98
C LEU A 202 5.03 14.98 8.04
N ILE A 203 4.67 14.47 6.86
CA ILE A 203 3.75 15.10 5.92
C ILE A 203 2.46 14.28 5.87
N GLN A 204 1.31 14.95 6.03
CA GLN A 204 -0.02 14.34 5.96
C GLN A 204 -0.98 15.21 5.15
N ALA A 205 -2.04 14.60 4.65
CA ALA A 205 -3.15 15.30 4.01
C ALA A 205 -3.73 16.39 4.94
N GLY A 206 -4.03 17.57 4.38
CA GLY A 206 -4.64 18.69 5.11
C GLY A 206 -3.66 19.60 5.88
N MET A 207 -2.37 19.24 5.98
CA MET A 207 -1.35 20.13 6.56
C MET A 207 -1.19 21.44 5.78
N LYS A 208 -0.98 22.55 6.51
CA LYS A 208 -0.75 23.87 5.92
C LYS A 208 0.64 23.95 5.29
N SER A 209 0.83 24.87 4.34
CA SER A 209 2.11 25.04 3.63
C SER A 209 3.29 25.34 4.58
N ASP A 210 3.08 26.12 5.64
CA ASP A 210 4.15 26.44 6.61
C ASP A 210 4.56 25.21 7.45
N GLU A 211 3.59 24.38 7.84
CA GLU A 211 3.83 23.10 8.53
C GLU A 211 4.58 22.13 7.62
N ARG A 212 4.17 22.00 6.35
CA ARG A 212 4.87 21.17 5.37
C ARG A 212 6.31 21.61 5.17
N ARG A 213 6.55 22.91 5.06
CA ARG A 213 7.90 23.47 4.95
C ARG A 213 8.76 23.12 6.16
N ALA A 214 8.24 23.28 7.37
CA ALA A 214 8.98 22.92 8.58
C ALA A 214 9.32 21.41 8.61
N ASN A 215 8.39 20.56 8.19
CA ASN A 215 8.60 19.11 8.15
C ASN A 215 9.62 18.70 7.08
N TYR A 216 9.56 19.24 5.85
CA TYR A 216 10.57 18.98 4.82
C TYR A 216 11.97 19.46 5.22
N MET A 217 12.10 20.46 6.09
CA MET A 217 13.39 20.94 6.61
C MET A 217 13.99 20.06 7.71
N CYS A 218 13.32 18.98 8.10
CA CYS A 218 13.89 17.98 9.01
C CYS A 218 14.89 17.05 8.31
N ASP A 219 15.84 16.48 9.04
CA ASP A 219 16.86 15.55 8.52
C ASP A 219 16.24 14.34 7.83
N ILE A 220 15.14 13.82 8.40
CA ILE A 220 14.35 12.71 7.85
C ILE A 220 12.88 13.15 7.80
N THR A 221 12.23 12.97 6.66
CA THR A 221 10.80 13.28 6.47
C THR A 221 10.04 12.01 6.08
N TYR A 222 9.03 11.65 6.86
CA TYR A 222 8.08 10.61 6.52
C TYR A 222 6.90 11.20 5.76
N THR A 223 6.51 10.57 4.66
CA THR A 223 5.39 11.02 3.81
C THR A 223 4.78 9.81 3.11
N ASN A 224 3.59 9.98 2.55
CA ASN A 224 3.10 9.07 1.54
C ASN A 224 3.53 9.55 0.12
N ASN A 225 3.39 8.68 -0.87
CA ASN A 225 3.75 8.96 -2.26
C ASN A 225 2.87 10.04 -2.93
N SER A 226 1.57 10.06 -2.65
CA SER A 226 0.61 11.01 -3.20
C SER A 226 0.91 12.44 -2.75
N GLU A 227 1.10 12.65 -1.45
CA GLU A 227 1.42 13.93 -0.83
C GLU A 227 2.75 14.49 -1.35
N LEU A 228 3.78 13.63 -1.44
CA LEU A 228 5.06 14.00 -2.02
C LEU A 228 4.92 14.50 -3.46
N GLY A 229 4.16 13.79 -4.29
CA GLY A 229 3.94 14.17 -5.68
C GLY A 229 3.09 15.44 -5.82
N PHE A 230 2.04 15.61 -5.01
CA PHE A 230 1.23 16.82 -5.01
C PHE A 230 1.97 18.04 -4.47
N ASP A 231 2.87 17.88 -3.50
CA ASP A 231 3.75 18.98 -3.04
C ASP A 231 4.72 19.38 -4.16
N TYR A 232 5.32 18.43 -4.86
CA TYR A 232 6.16 18.73 -6.03
C TYR A 232 5.39 19.47 -7.14
N LEU A 233 4.19 19.00 -7.49
CA LEU A 233 3.36 19.67 -8.49
C LEU A 233 2.93 21.08 -8.04
N ARG A 234 2.55 21.26 -6.78
CA ARG A 234 2.15 22.58 -6.23
C ARG A 234 3.33 23.56 -6.17
N ASP A 235 4.52 23.09 -5.81
CA ASP A 235 5.72 23.93 -5.82
C ASP A 235 6.05 24.41 -7.23
N ASN A 236 5.89 23.56 -8.24
CA ASN A 236 6.13 23.92 -9.65
C ASN A 236 5.08 24.88 -10.24
N LEU A 237 3.87 24.91 -9.66
CA LEU A 237 2.82 25.87 -10.01
C LEU A 237 2.93 27.20 -9.24
N SER A 238 3.75 27.24 -8.19
CA SER A 238 3.86 28.39 -7.31
C SER A 238 4.63 29.53 -7.96
N ARG A 239 4.07 30.75 -7.87
CA ARG A 239 4.68 31.97 -8.45
C ARG A 239 5.62 32.70 -7.49
N LYS A 240 5.56 32.35 -6.21
CA LYS A 240 6.25 33.02 -5.11
C LYS A 240 7.14 32.05 -4.37
N LYS A 241 8.36 32.48 -4.03
CA LYS A 241 9.33 31.65 -3.31
C LYS A 241 8.82 31.28 -1.91
N GLU A 242 8.04 32.16 -1.29
CA GLU A 242 7.45 31.96 0.04
C GLU A 242 6.32 30.92 0.06
N GLN A 243 5.87 30.45 -1.10
CA GLN A 243 4.86 29.40 -1.21
C GLN A 243 5.46 27.99 -1.36
N LEU A 244 6.75 27.92 -1.67
CA LEU A 244 7.46 26.65 -1.82
C LEU A 244 7.55 25.93 -0.46
N VAL A 245 7.28 24.62 -0.47
CA VAL A 245 7.33 23.78 0.73
C VAL A 245 8.54 22.84 0.73
N MET A 246 9.02 22.40 -0.43
CA MET A 246 10.16 21.48 -0.54
C MET A 246 11.52 22.19 -0.47
N ARG A 247 12.61 21.43 -0.31
CA ARG A 247 13.99 21.93 -0.18
C ARG A 247 14.59 22.41 -1.52
N TRP A 248 14.11 23.50 -2.07
CA TRP A 248 14.67 24.06 -3.30
C TRP A 248 16.06 24.71 -3.09
N PRO A 249 17.00 24.60 -4.06
CA PRO A 249 16.82 24.08 -5.43
C PRO A 249 16.96 22.56 -5.60
N ARG A 250 17.23 21.80 -4.52
CA ARG A 250 17.45 20.34 -4.56
C ARG A 250 16.38 19.62 -3.71
N PRO A 251 15.12 19.56 -4.16
CA PRO A 251 14.03 18.98 -3.37
C PRO A 251 14.16 17.47 -3.15
N PHE A 252 15.03 16.79 -3.90
CA PHE A 252 15.24 15.34 -3.85
C PHE A 252 16.71 14.99 -3.65
N HIS A 253 17.01 14.17 -2.64
CA HIS A 253 18.37 13.70 -2.33
C HIS A 253 18.43 12.18 -2.22
N PHE A 254 17.77 11.61 -1.20
CA PHE A 254 17.66 10.17 -0.99
C PHE A 254 16.23 9.79 -0.60
N SER A 255 15.68 8.77 -1.25
CA SER A 255 14.36 8.21 -0.92
C SER A 255 14.47 6.73 -0.60
N ILE A 256 13.84 6.33 0.51
CA ILE A 256 13.55 4.94 0.84
C ILE A 256 12.06 4.73 0.66
N VAL A 257 11.67 3.93 -0.32
CA VAL A 257 10.27 3.58 -0.58
C VAL A 257 9.92 2.28 0.14
N ASP A 258 9.09 2.38 1.17
CA ASP A 258 8.49 1.19 1.78
C ASP A 258 7.42 0.62 0.86
N GLU A 259 7.35 -0.71 0.82
CA GLU A 259 6.45 -1.45 -0.06
C GLU A 259 6.55 -0.96 -1.52
N VAL A 260 7.81 -0.87 -1.99
CA VAL A 260 8.20 -0.28 -3.29
C VAL A 260 7.45 -0.85 -4.49
N ASP A 261 7.09 -2.12 -4.41
CA ASP A 261 6.30 -2.80 -5.43
C ASP A 261 4.87 -2.28 -5.51
N SER A 262 4.24 -1.90 -4.40
CA SER A 262 2.95 -1.24 -4.50
C SER A 262 3.04 0.22 -4.89
N VAL A 263 4.01 0.98 -4.37
CA VAL A 263 4.14 2.40 -4.71
C VAL A 263 4.50 2.58 -6.18
N LEU A 264 5.50 1.85 -6.70
CA LEU A 264 6.00 2.06 -8.06
C LEU A 264 5.31 1.22 -9.13
N ILE A 265 4.67 0.09 -8.76
CA ILE A 265 4.04 -0.83 -9.74
C ILE A 265 2.52 -0.81 -9.64
N ASP A 266 1.94 -0.96 -8.44
CA ASP A 266 0.47 -1.00 -8.30
C ASP A 266 -0.16 0.39 -8.44
N GLU A 267 0.36 1.38 -7.72
CA GLU A 267 -0.12 2.76 -7.73
C GLU A 267 0.40 3.55 -8.92
N GLY A 268 1.57 3.16 -9.44
CA GLY A 268 2.14 3.63 -10.71
C GLY A 268 1.27 3.39 -11.97
N ARG A 269 0.05 2.88 -11.83
CA ARG A 269 -0.90 2.70 -12.95
C ARG A 269 -1.53 4.00 -13.41
N ASN A 270 -1.71 4.97 -12.50
CA ASN A 270 -2.38 6.25 -12.79
C ASN A 270 -1.44 7.42 -12.49
N PRO A 271 -1.40 8.47 -13.32
CA PRO A 271 -0.63 9.67 -13.02
C PRO A 271 -1.28 10.50 -11.91
N LEU A 272 -0.46 11.28 -11.20
CA LEU A 272 -0.94 12.35 -10.34
C LEU A 272 -1.28 13.56 -11.21
N LEU A 273 -2.47 14.14 -10.99
CA LEU A 273 -2.96 15.26 -11.75
C LEU A 273 -3.61 16.31 -10.84
N ILE A 274 -3.28 17.58 -11.10
CA ILE A 274 -3.95 18.73 -10.51
C ILE A 274 -4.85 19.30 -11.59
N SER A 275 -6.15 19.22 -11.36
CA SER A 275 -7.14 19.89 -12.20
C SER A 275 -7.39 21.31 -11.71
N GLY A 276 -7.46 22.24 -12.64
CA GLY A 276 -7.91 23.61 -12.40
C GLY A 276 -9.25 23.85 -13.08
N GLU A 277 -9.95 24.86 -12.59
CA GLU A 277 -11.11 25.40 -13.28
C GLU A 277 -10.64 26.43 -14.30
N ASP A 278 -10.92 26.19 -15.58
CA ASP A 278 -10.77 27.24 -16.59
C ASP A 278 -12.14 27.84 -16.92
N ASN A 279 -12.24 29.14 -16.67
CA ASN A 279 -13.42 29.95 -16.90
C ASN A 279 -13.17 31.11 -17.87
N ARG A 280 -11.95 31.21 -18.43
CA ARG A 280 -11.57 32.34 -19.31
C ARG A 280 -12.45 32.40 -20.55
N GLU A 281 -12.81 31.23 -21.09
CA GLU A 281 -13.59 31.10 -22.32
C GLU A 281 -15.09 30.86 -22.06
N ALA A 282 -15.53 30.84 -20.79
CA ALA A 282 -16.92 30.55 -20.45
C ALA A 282 -17.91 31.53 -21.09
N ALA A 283 -17.50 32.78 -21.30
CA ALA A 283 -18.31 33.81 -21.96
C ALA A 283 -18.56 33.53 -23.45
N ARG A 284 -17.80 32.63 -24.09
CA ARG A 284 -17.96 32.30 -25.52
C ARG A 284 -19.13 31.35 -25.77
N TYR A 285 -19.43 30.43 -24.84
CA TYR A 285 -20.49 29.44 -25.03
C TYR A 285 -21.90 30.06 -25.22
N PRO A 286 -22.35 31.08 -24.46
CA PRO A 286 -23.65 31.72 -24.69
C PRO A 286 -23.73 32.44 -26.04
N VAL A 287 -22.61 33.00 -26.50
CA VAL A 287 -22.53 33.65 -27.82
C VAL A 287 -22.61 32.59 -28.91
N ALA A 288 -21.83 31.53 -28.80
CA ALA A 288 -21.84 30.41 -29.75
C ALA A 288 -23.21 29.70 -29.81
N ALA A 289 -23.91 29.56 -28.69
CA ALA A 289 -25.29 29.04 -28.67
C ALA A 289 -26.24 29.90 -29.51
N LYS A 290 -26.16 31.23 -29.39
CA LYS A 290 -26.95 32.15 -30.23
C LYS A 290 -26.57 32.08 -31.70
N VAL A 291 -25.28 31.93 -32.02
CA VAL A 291 -24.82 31.73 -33.40
C VAL A 291 -25.41 30.44 -33.96
N ALA A 292 -25.35 29.34 -33.20
CA ALA A 292 -25.90 28.05 -33.60
C ALA A 292 -27.42 28.09 -33.84
N ASP A 293 -28.17 28.91 -33.08
CA ASP A 293 -29.60 29.13 -33.30
C ASP A 293 -29.91 29.82 -34.63
N LEU A 294 -29.00 30.69 -35.11
CA LEU A 294 -29.14 31.41 -36.38
C LEU A 294 -28.71 30.59 -37.60
N LEU A 295 -27.92 29.54 -37.41
CA LEU A 295 -27.49 28.65 -38.49
C LEU A 295 -28.61 27.64 -38.84
N ILE A 296 -28.70 27.27 -40.12
CA ILE A 296 -29.77 26.45 -40.69
C ILE A 296 -29.18 25.15 -41.22
N GLU A 297 -29.75 24.02 -40.80
CA GLU A 297 -29.38 22.68 -41.28
C GLU A 297 -29.61 22.56 -42.79
N GLY A 298 -28.64 21.98 -43.50
CA GLY A 298 -28.70 21.76 -44.96
C GLY A 298 -28.24 22.96 -45.81
N ALA A 299 -28.17 24.16 -45.24
CA ALA A 299 -27.58 25.34 -45.87
C ALA A 299 -26.21 25.68 -45.24
N HIS A 300 -26.20 25.89 -43.92
CA HIS A 300 -25.02 26.36 -43.18
C HIS A 300 -24.21 25.22 -42.53
N TYR A 301 -24.81 24.05 -42.31
CA TYR A 301 -24.11 22.89 -41.79
C TYR A 301 -24.81 21.59 -42.19
N THR A 302 -24.05 20.50 -42.19
CA THR A 302 -24.54 19.14 -42.43
C THR A 302 -24.43 18.30 -41.16
N VAL A 303 -25.44 17.45 -40.91
CA VAL A 303 -25.51 16.60 -39.72
C VAL A 303 -25.29 15.13 -40.12
N GLU A 304 -24.28 14.49 -39.52
CA GLU A 304 -24.05 13.05 -39.66
C GLU A 304 -24.53 12.29 -38.42
N LEU A 305 -25.70 11.65 -38.54
CA LEU A 305 -26.38 10.96 -37.43
C LEU A 305 -25.63 9.71 -36.92
N LYS A 306 -24.83 9.02 -37.74
CA LYS A 306 -24.14 7.80 -37.32
C LYS A 306 -22.92 8.08 -36.43
N GLY A 307 -22.20 9.18 -36.70
CA GLY A 307 -21.02 9.59 -35.94
C GLY A 307 -21.30 10.64 -34.86
N ASN A 308 -22.54 11.14 -34.77
CA ASN A 308 -22.87 12.36 -34.01
C ASN A 308 -21.90 13.51 -34.33
N ASN A 309 -21.62 13.69 -35.62
CA ASN A 309 -20.72 14.74 -36.10
C ASN A 309 -21.48 15.81 -36.89
N ILE A 310 -20.95 17.03 -36.86
CA ILE A 310 -21.48 18.18 -37.60
C ILE A 310 -20.32 18.83 -38.32
N ASP A 311 -20.52 19.07 -39.61
CA ASP A 311 -19.57 19.76 -40.46
C ASP A 311 -20.21 21.07 -40.96
N LEU A 312 -19.48 22.18 -40.82
CA LEU A 312 -19.89 23.48 -41.34
C LEU A 312 -19.68 23.52 -42.86
N THR A 313 -20.64 24.07 -43.59
CA THR A 313 -20.47 24.37 -45.03
C THR A 313 -19.71 25.69 -45.19
N GLU A 314 -19.13 25.96 -46.36
CA GLU A 314 -18.45 27.24 -46.64
C GLU A 314 -19.36 28.45 -46.36
N ASP A 315 -20.63 28.36 -46.74
CA ASP A 315 -21.65 29.38 -46.45
C ASP A 315 -21.88 29.54 -44.94
N GLY A 316 -21.90 28.44 -44.19
CA GLY A 316 -22.06 28.49 -42.73
C GLY A 316 -20.86 29.06 -41.99
N VAL A 317 -19.64 28.79 -42.48
CA VAL A 317 -18.41 29.41 -41.97
C VAL A 317 -18.48 30.92 -42.16
N THR A 318 -18.72 31.36 -43.39
CA THR A 318 -18.83 32.79 -43.74
C THR A 318 -19.90 33.48 -42.91
N TYR A 319 -21.06 32.84 -42.74
CA TYR A 319 -22.17 33.41 -41.97
C TYR A 319 -21.84 33.49 -40.46
N ALA A 320 -21.21 32.47 -39.89
CA ALA A 320 -20.77 32.48 -38.50
C ALA A 320 -19.72 33.56 -38.24
N GLU A 321 -18.76 33.75 -39.15
CA GLU A 321 -17.76 34.81 -39.12
C GLU A 321 -18.39 36.21 -39.15
N MET A 322 -19.38 36.42 -40.01
CA MET A 322 -20.14 37.67 -40.07
C MET A 322 -20.89 37.98 -38.76
N ILE A 323 -21.48 36.97 -38.12
CA ILE A 323 -22.18 37.15 -36.84
C ILE A 323 -21.20 37.46 -35.71
N LEU A 324 -20.05 36.79 -35.69
CA LEU A 324 -19.03 36.95 -34.64
C LEU A 324 -18.15 38.18 -34.85
N GLY A 325 -18.13 38.76 -36.06
CA GLY A 325 -17.25 39.86 -36.43
C GLY A 325 -15.78 39.46 -36.55
N THR A 326 -15.52 38.18 -36.87
CA THR A 326 -14.18 37.59 -37.01
C THR A 326 -13.90 37.26 -38.46
N ASN A 327 -12.64 37.29 -38.88
CA ASN A 327 -12.25 36.95 -40.26
C ASN A 327 -11.90 35.47 -40.44
N ASP A 328 -11.69 34.73 -39.35
CA ASP A 328 -11.30 33.32 -39.35
C ASP A 328 -11.75 32.68 -38.04
N LEU A 329 -12.57 31.62 -38.08
CA LEU A 329 -13.00 30.90 -36.87
C LEU A 329 -11.88 30.03 -36.26
N TRP A 330 -10.80 29.76 -36.98
CA TRP A 330 -9.68 28.90 -36.60
C TRP A 330 -8.45 29.68 -36.15
N ASP A 331 -8.55 31.00 -35.96
CA ASP A 331 -7.46 31.81 -35.42
C ASP A 331 -6.98 31.27 -34.06
N GLU A 332 -5.68 31.01 -33.93
CA GLU A 332 -5.06 30.53 -32.70
C GLU A 332 -5.20 31.53 -31.54
N ASN A 333 -5.30 32.83 -31.85
CA ASN A 333 -5.45 33.89 -30.84
C ASN A 333 -6.91 34.11 -30.41
N ASP A 334 -7.88 33.80 -31.28
CA ASP A 334 -9.31 33.92 -30.98
C ASP A 334 -10.14 32.75 -31.55
N PRO A 335 -9.97 31.52 -31.02
CA PRO A 335 -10.60 30.34 -31.61
C PRO A 335 -12.11 30.30 -31.33
N TRP A 336 -12.92 30.33 -32.40
CA TRP A 336 -14.39 30.22 -32.32
C TRP A 336 -14.94 28.89 -32.85
N ALA A 337 -14.22 28.24 -33.76
CA ALA A 337 -14.67 27.02 -34.45
C ALA A 337 -15.13 25.93 -33.47
N ARG A 338 -14.35 25.65 -32.42
CA ARG A 338 -14.70 24.65 -31.40
C ARG A 338 -16.04 24.97 -30.73
N PHE A 339 -16.28 26.22 -30.36
CA PHE A 339 -17.48 26.63 -29.63
C PHE A 339 -18.72 26.56 -30.51
N VAL A 340 -18.62 27.01 -31.76
CA VAL A 340 -19.73 26.96 -32.72
C VAL A 340 -20.08 25.51 -33.04
N THR A 341 -19.09 24.65 -33.29
CA THR A 341 -19.31 23.21 -33.53
C THR A 341 -19.93 22.52 -32.32
N ASN A 342 -19.46 22.81 -31.10
CA ASN A 342 -20.04 22.26 -29.88
C ASN A 342 -21.47 22.76 -29.63
N ALA A 343 -21.76 24.03 -29.92
CA ALA A 343 -23.10 24.60 -29.82
C ALA A 343 -24.07 23.96 -30.82
N LEU A 344 -23.64 23.73 -32.06
CA LEU A 344 -24.41 22.97 -33.06
C LEU A 344 -24.62 21.52 -32.61
N LYS A 345 -23.60 20.86 -32.07
CA LYS A 345 -23.74 19.49 -31.53
C LYS A 345 -24.76 19.46 -30.40
N ALA A 346 -24.68 20.40 -29.46
CA ALA A 346 -25.65 20.59 -28.38
C ALA A 346 -27.07 20.85 -28.92
N LYS A 347 -27.21 21.65 -29.97
CA LYS A 347 -28.50 21.94 -30.63
C LYS A 347 -29.15 20.66 -31.19
N GLU A 348 -28.41 19.90 -32.00
CA GLU A 348 -28.97 18.78 -32.78
C GLU A 348 -29.05 17.44 -32.02
N PHE A 349 -27.97 17.06 -31.32
CA PHE A 349 -27.86 15.72 -30.73
C PHE A 349 -28.34 15.62 -29.29
N TYR A 350 -28.38 16.73 -28.55
CA TYR A 350 -28.71 16.73 -27.12
C TYR A 350 -30.07 17.39 -26.90
N ARG A 351 -31.10 16.56 -26.71
CA ARG A 351 -32.49 17.00 -26.49
C ARG A 351 -32.87 16.90 -25.03
N ARG A 352 -33.53 17.95 -24.56
CA ARG A 352 -34.13 18.00 -23.23
C ARG A 352 -35.20 16.91 -23.09
N ASP A 353 -35.27 16.33 -21.90
CA ASP A 353 -36.15 15.22 -21.50
C ASP A 353 -35.88 13.89 -22.24
N VAL A 354 -34.81 13.80 -23.03
CA VAL A 354 -34.32 12.56 -23.66
C VAL A 354 -32.90 12.23 -23.18
N GLN A 355 -31.92 13.09 -23.48
CA GLN A 355 -30.53 12.90 -23.06
C GLN A 355 -30.22 13.57 -21.71
N TYR A 356 -30.98 14.59 -21.33
CA TYR A 356 -30.80 15.29 -20.05
C TYR A 356 -32.09 15.95 -19.57
N ILE A 357 -32.13 16.26 -18.28
CA ILE A 357 -33.15 17.12 -17.66
C ILE A 357 -32.50 18.36 -17.05
N VAL A 358 -33.25 19.46 -16.96
CA VAL A 358 -32.83 20.65 -16.23
C VAL A 358 -33.50 20.68 -14.85
N ARG A 359 -32.70 20.64 -13.77
CA ARG A 359 -33.21 20.68 -12.39
C ARG A 359 -32.28 21.50 -11.50
N ASN A 360 -32.84 22.35 -10.64
CA ASN A 360 -32.08 23.24 -9.75
C ASN A 360 -31.02 24.11 -10.48
N GLY A 361 -31.35 24.57 -11.69
CA GLY A 361 -30.42 25.37 -12.50
C GLY A 361 -29.22 24.60 -13.07
N LYS A 362 -29.28 23.25 -13.14
CA LYS A 362 -28.23 22.39 -13.71
C LYS A 362 -28.80 21.44 -14.76
N ALA A 363 -28.02 21.14 -15.79
CA ALA A 363 -28.30 20.07 -16.75
C ALA A 363 -27.78 18.72 -16.19
N LEU A 364 -28.68 17.76 -15.99
CA LEU A 364 -28.37 16.44 -15.44
C LEU A 364 -28.59 15.37 -16.52
N ILE A 365 -27.58 14.54 -16.76
CA ILE A 365 -27.60 13.51 -17.81
C ILE A 365 -28.58 12.39 -17.44
N ILE A 366 -29.35 11.91 -18.40
CA ILE A 366 -30.17 10.71 -18.29
C ILE A 366 -29.43 9.56 -18.97
N ASN A 367 -29.34 8.43 -18.30
CA ASN A 367 -28.83 7.21 -18.91
C ASN A 367 -29.91 6.61 -19.83
N GLU A 368 -29.68 6.61 -21.13
CA GLU A 368 -30.64 6.18 -22.16
C GLU A 368 -31.15 4.74 -21.96
N LEU A 369 -30.31 3.84 -21.44
CA LEU A 369 -30.68 2.43 -21.23
C LEU A 369 -31.61 2.23 -20.03
N THR A 370 -31.50 3.10 -19.02
CA THR A 370 -32.18 2.91 -17.72
C THR A 370 -33.21 3.99 -17.40
N GLY A 371 -33.21 5.10 -18.13
CA GLY A 371 -34.02 6.28 -17.86
C GLY A 371 -33.65 7.00 -16.54
N ARG A 372 -32.56 6.60 -15.88
CA ARG A 372 -32.15 7.16 -14.59
C ARG A 372 -31.26 8.40 -14.76
N VAL A 373 -31.44 9.36 -13.86
CA VAL A 373 -30.62 10.58 -13.81
C VAL A 373 -29.27 10.28 -13.16
N GLU A 374 -28.18 10.67 -13.81
CA GLU A 374 -26.79 10.49 -13.36
C GLU A 374 -26.18 11.84 -12.95
N PRO A 375 -26.41 12.32 -11.71
CA PRO A 375 -26.07 13.70 -11.31
C PRO A 375 -24.57 13.99 -11.24
N LYS A 376 -23.73 12.96 -11.23
CA LYS A 376 -22.26 13.09 -11.18
C LYS A 376 -21.60 13.05 -12.56
N ARG A 377 -22.36 12.73 -13.62
CA ARG A 377 -21.81 12.58 -14.97
C ARG A 377 -21.89 13.90 -15.73
N ARG A 378 -20.86 14.18 -16.51
CA ARG A 378 -20.79 15.31 -17.44
C ARG A 378 -20.29 14.81 -18.80
N TRP A 379 -20.62 15.53 -19.88
CA TRP A 379 -20.04 15.26 -21.19
C TRP A 379 -18.70 15.97 -21.32
N SER A 380 -17.74 15.36 -22.00
CA SER A 380 -16.39 15.90 -22.22
C SER A 380 -16.35 16.95 -23.35
N ASP A 381 -15.18 17.52 -23.58
CA ASP A 381 -14.85 18.36 -24.74
C ASP A 381 -15.70 19.63 -24.91
N GLY A 382 -16.16 20.22 -23.80
CA GLY A 382 -16.96 21.46 -23.83
C GLY A 382 -18.44 21.26 -24.18
N ILE A 383 -18.90 20.03 -24.43
CA ILE A 383 -20.29 19.73 -24.80
C ILE A 383 -21.26 20.05 -23.67
N HIS A 384 -20.87 19.76 -22.42
CA HIS A 384 -21.73 20.02 -21.28
C HIS A 384 -21.96 21.51 -21.06
N GLN A 385 -20.92 22.33 -21.26
CA GLN A 385 -21.00 23.79 -21.22
C GLN A 385 -21.86 24.33 -22.38
N ALA A 386 -21.76 23.73 -23.57
CA ALA A 386 -22.61 24.09 -24.71
C ALA A 386 -24.10 23.78 -24.45
N VAL A 387 -24.41 22.65 -23.80
CA VAL A 387 -25.79 22.32 -23.37
C VAL A 387 -26.27 23.25 -22.25
N GLU A 388 -25.42 23.59 -21.28
CA GLU A 388 -25.73 24.60 -20.25
C GLU A 388 -26.04 25.96 -20.90
N ALA A 389 -25.26 26.38 -21.91
CA ALA A 389 -25.48 27.62 -22.66
C ALA A 389 -26.76 27.59 -23.50
N LYS A 390 -27.05 26.48 -24.19
CA LYS A 390 -28.29 26.25 -24.94
C LYS A 390 -29.55 26.46 -24.08
N GLU A 391 -29.51 26.02 -22.82
CA GLU A 391 -30.63 26.15 -21.88
C GLU A 391 -30.61 27.47 -21.09
N GLY A 392 -29.64 28.36 -21.33
CA GLY A 392 -29.48 29.62 -20.60
C GLY A 392 -29.07 29.44 -19.13
N LEU A 393 -28.40 28.33 -18.80
CA LEU A 393 -27.93 28.03 -17.45
C LEU A 393 -26.59 28.69 -17.15
N LYS A 394 -26.24 28.75 -15.87
CA LYS A 394 -24.91 29.19 -15.45
C LYS A 394 -23.88 28.14 -15.88
N ILE A 395 -22.99 28.53 -16.79
CA ILE A 395 -21.91 27.67 -17.27
C ILE A 395 -20.96 27.39 -16.12
N GLN A 396 -20.72 26.10 -15.88
CA GLN A 396 -19.71 25.70 -14.91
C GLN A 396 -18.38 25.55 -15.64
N ALA A 397 -17.30 25.94 -14.96
CA ALA A 397 -15.95 25.84 -15.52
C ALA A 397 -15.63 24.41 -15.94
N ASP A 398 -14.85 24.28 -17.02
CA ASP A 398 -14.32 22.97 -17.40
C ASP A 398 -13.16 22.61 -16.49
N SER A 399 -13.03 21.31 -16.22
CA SER A 399 -11.93 20.79 -15.42
C SER A 399 -10.75 20.48 -16.33
N VAL A 400 -9.78 21.39 -16.40
CA VAL A 400 -8.58 21.24 -17.23
C VAL A 400 -7.42 20.71 -16.37
N ILE A 401 -6.59 19.82 -16.91
CA ILE A 401 -5.37 19.35 -16.25
C ILE A 401 -4.33 20.48 -16.29
N VAL A 402 -3.97 21.03 -15.13
CA VAL A 402 -3.01 22.13 -15.00
C VAL A 402 -1.58 21.61 -14.83
N ALA A 403 -1.43 20.52 -14.08
CA ALA A 403 -0.15 19.86 -13.89
C ALA A 403 -0.35 18.36 -13.73
N GLN A 404 0.59 17.57 -14.21
CA GLN A 404 0.58 16.13 -14.04
C GLN A 404 2.00 15.57 -13.94
N ILE A 405 2.15 14.46 -13.23
CA ILE A 405 3.39 13.67 -13.19
C ILE A 405 3.05 12.21 -12.86
N THR A 406 3.78 11.27 -13.46
CA THR A 406 3.68 9.86 -13.06
C THR A 406 4.58 9.56 -11.87
N TYR A 407 4.23 8.55 -11.07
CA TYR A 407 5.10 8.14 -9.96
C TYR A 407 6.49 7.75 -10.44
N GLN A 408 6.59 7.10 -11.59
CA GLN A 408 7.86 6.66 -12.15
C GLN A 408 8.78 7.85 -12.43
N SER A 409 8.27 8.88 -13.09
CA SER A 409 9.05 10.10 -13.37
C SER A 409 9.38 10.88 -12.10
N LEU A 410 8.43 10.99 -11.16
CA LEU A 410 8.68 11.63 -9.86
C LEU A 410 9.86 10.99 -9.12
N PHE A 411 9.88 9.66 -9.01
CA PHE A 411 10.92 8.96 -8.27
C PHE A 411 12.27 8.91 -9.00
N LYS A 412 12.29 9.03 -10.34
CA LYS A 412 13.53 9.22 -11.12
C LYS A 412 14.25 10.53 -10.80
N LEU A 413 13.57 11.53 -10.24
CA LEU A 413 14.19 12.81 -9.84
C LEU A 413 15.13 12.66 -8.63
N TYR A 414 15.06 11.55 -7.89
CA TYR A 414 15.98 11.29 -6.79
C TYR A 414 17.35 10.85 -7.32
N PRO A 415 18.45 11.52 -6.91
CA PRO A 415 19.80 11.05 -7.21
C PRO A 415 20.08 9.64 -6.69
N LYS A 416 19.45 9.28 -5.57
CA LYS A 416 19.55 7.97 -4.94
C LYS A 416 18.18 7.50 -4.50
N LEU A 417 17.75 6.36 -5.04
CA LEU A 417 16.46 5.74 -4.76
C LEU A 417 16.69 4.32 -4.25
N SER A 418 16.07 3.96 -3.14
CA SER A 418 16.05 2.59 -2.63
C SER A 418 14.64 2.20 -2.21
N GLY A 419 14.43 0.91 -2.00
CA GLY A 419 13.12 0.43 -1.58
C GLY A 419 13.17 -0.91 -0.88
N MET A 420 12.11 -1.22 -0.14
CA MET A 420 11.98 -2.49 0.56
C MET A 420 10.61 -3.10 0.29
N THR A 421 10.55 -4.42 0.18
CA THR A 421 9.29 -5.17 0.03
C THR A 421 9.52 -6.66 0.29
N GLY A 422 8.46 -7.45 0.46
CA GLY A 422 8.57 -8.91 0.58
C GLY A 422 8.59 -9.66 -0.75
N THR A 423 8.35 -8.98 -1.87
CA THR A 423 7.98 -9.64 -3.13
C THR A 423 8.44 -8.91 -4.40
N ALA A 424 9.63 -8.30 -4.40
CA ALA A 424 10.15 -7.53 -5.55
C ALA A 424 10.77 -8.39 -6.67
N LYS A 425 11.28 -9.59 -6.37
CA LYS A 425 12.11 -10.36 -7.30
C LYS A 425 11.38 -10.73 -8.59
N THR A 426 10.06 -10.89 -8.52
CA THR A 426 9.23 -11.15 -9.70
C THR A 426 9.30 -10.00 -10.72
N GLU A 427 9.42 -8.77 -10.25
CA GLU A 427 9.44 -7.54 -11.06
C GLU A 427 10.84 -6.94 -11.23
N GLU A 428 11.90 -7.68 -10.89
CA GLU A 428 13.29 -7.19 -10.95
C GLU A 428 13.65 -6.58 -12.33
N LYS A 429 13.13 -7.16 -13.42
CA LYS A 429 13.35 -6.64 -14.77
C LYS A 429 12.70 -5.28 -14.98
N GLU A 430 11.53 -5.03 -14.39
CA GLU A 430 10.84 -3.74 -14.46
C GLU A 430 11.63 -2.70 -13.66
N PHE A 431 12.02 -3.02 -12.42
CA PHE A 431 12.83 -2.12 -11.59
C PHE A 431 14.18 -1.77 -12.21
N LEU A 432 14.90 -2.76 -12.75
CA LEU A 432 16.19 -2.54 -13.38
C LEU A 432 16.06 -1.70 -14.65
N LYS A 433 15.02 -1.95 -15.46
CA LYS A 433 14.81 -1.22 -16.71
C LYS A 433 14.36 0.22 -16.48
N MET A 434 13.45 0.44 -15.54
CA MET A 434 12.81 1.75 -15.33
C MET A 434 13.56 2.64 -14.36
N PHE A 435 14.09 2.06 -13.27
CA PHE A 435 14.71 2.81 -12.17
C PHE A 435 16.21 2.51 -12.00
N LYS A 436 16.75 1.55 -12.77
CA LYS A 436 18.14 1.06 -12.61
C LYS A 436 18.42 0.50 -11.21
N MET A 437 17.38 -0.03 -10.55
CA MET A 437 17.46 -0.57 -9.20
C MET A 437 17.47 -2.11 -9.25
N PRO A 438 18.58 -2.77 -8.87
CA PRO A 438 18.60 -4.23 -8.75
C PRO A 438 17.87 -4.69 -7.48
N VAL A 439 17.36 -5.94 -7.50
CA VAL A 439 16.65 -6.55 -6.37
C VAL A 439 17.53 -7.59 -5.70
N ILE A 440 17.89 -7.32 -4.44
CA ILE A 440 18.68 -8.22 -3.60
C ILE A 440 17.73 -8.97 -2.65
N GLU A 441 17.71 -10.29 -2.76
CA GLU A 441 16.95 -11.14 -1.84
C GLU A 441 17.75 -11.33 -0.56
N VAL A 442 17.29 -10.70 0.51
CA VAL A 442 17.91 -10.80 1.83
C VAL A 442 17.49 -12.13 2.48
N PRO A 443 18.40 -12.91 3.08
CA PRO A 443 18.06 -14.13 3.80
C PRO A 443 17.05 -13.87 4.93
N THR A 444 16.19 -14.84 5.22
CA THR A 444 15.32 -14.76 6.40
C THR A 444 16.11 -15.03 7.67
N ASN A 445 15.74 -14.39 8.79
CA ASN A 445 16.39 -14.63 10.09
C ASN A 445 16.21 -16.09 10.54
N LEU A 446 15.01 -16.64 10.31
CA LEU A 446 14.66 -18.03 10.59
C LEU A 446 14.13 -18.71 9.32
N PRO A 447 14.34 -20.03 9.14
CA PRO A 447 13.84 -20.75 7.98
C PRO A 447 12.30 -20.73 7.92
N ASN A 448 11.75 -20.51 6.73
CA ASN A 448 10.30 -20.59 6.52
C ASN A 448 9.83 -22.06 6.50
N ILE A 449 8.94 -22.43 7.42
CA ILE A 449 8.35 -23.78 7.54
C ILE A 449 6.86 -23.82 7.16
N ARG A 450 6.34 -22.75 6.54
CA ARG A 450 4.95 -22.65 6.09
C ARG A 450 4.62 -23.72 5.05
N VAL A 451 3.42 -24.29 5.16
CA VAL A 451 2.90 -25.27 4.21
C VAL A 451 1.95 -24.60 3.23
N ASP A 452 2.37 -24.43 1.98
CA ASP A 452 1.50 -23.94 0.90
C ASP A 452 0.74 -25.14 0.28
N LEU A 453 -0.54 -25.24 0.60
CA LEU A 453 -1.43 -26.31 0.13
C LEU A 453 -1.78 -26.10 -1.36
N PRO A 454 -2.09 -27.18 -2.10
CA PRO A 454 -2.51 -27.10 -3.49
C PRO A 454 -3.71 -26.14 -3.69
N ILE A 455 -3.74 -25.48 -4.85
CA ILE A 455 -4.86 -24.64 -5.25
C ILE A 455 -6.05 -25.54 -5.58
N GLN A 456 -7.22 -25.21 -5.03
CA GLN A 456 -8.49 -25.88 -5.32
C GLN A 456 -9.28 -25.07 -6.34
N ALA A 457 -9.62 -25.69 -7.46
CA ALA A 457 -10.43 -25.07 -8.52
C ALA A 457 -11.90 -25.53 -8.45
N PHE A 458 -12.84 -24.61 -8.66
CA PHE A 458 -14.28 -24.85 -8.60
C PHE A 458 -14.96 -24.43 -9.91
N ALA A 459 -15.95 -25.21 -10.33
CA ALA A 459 -16.78 -24.89 -11.49
C ALA A 459 -17.69 -23.68 -11.26
N THR A 460 -18.25 -23.57 -10.05
CA THR A 460 -19.24 -22.55 -9.69
C THR A 460 -18.72 -21.66 -8.54
N LEU A 461 -19.22 -20.43 -8.46
CA LEU A 461 -18.99 -19.56 -7.29
C LEU A 461 -19.64 -20.13 -6.03
N ARG A 462 -20.84 -20.72 -6.16
CA ARG A 462 -21.59 -21.29 -5.03
C ARG A 462 -20.79 -22.39 -4.33
N GLY A 463 -20.28 -23.36 -5.09
CA GLY A 463 -19.45 -24.44 -4.57
C GLY A 463 -18.20 -23.92 -3.88
N LYS A 464 -17.49 -22.98 -4.51
CA LYS A 464 -16.32 -22.32 -3.92
C LYS A 464 -16.63 -21.74 -2.53
N TRP A 465 -17.66 -20.90 -2.43
CA TRP A 465 -17.99 -20.23 -1.17
C TRP A 465 -18.46 -21.18 -0.07
N GLN A 466 -19.16 -22.24 -0.45
CA GLN A 466 -19.55 -23.30 0.48
C GLN A 466 -18.32 -24.00 1.08
N TYR A 467 -17.33 -24.32 0.26
CA TYR A 467 -16.06 -24.91 0.72
C TYR A 467 -15.22 -23.94 1.55
N VAL A 468 -15.14 -22.66 1.18
CA VAL A 468 -14.47 -21.62 1.98
C VAL A 468 -15.09 -21.57 3.38
N ARG A 469 -16.43 -21.52 3.46
CA ARG A 469 -17.17 -21.52 4.74
C ARG A 469 -16.86 -22.77 5.57
N GLU A 470 -16.85 -23.96 4.96
CA GLU A 470 -16.57 -25.24 5.63
C GLU A 470 -15.14 -25.32 6.15
N GLU A 471 -14.15 -24.83 5.39
CA GLU A 471 -12.76 -24.80 5.87
C GLU A 471 -12.59 -23.81 7.02
N VAL A 472 -13.21 -22.62 6.94
CA VAL A 472 -13.24 -21.66 8.06
C VAL A 472 -13.89 -22.28 9.30
N GLU A 473 -15.04 -22.94 9.15
CA GLU A 473 -15.78 -23.61 10.24
C GLU A 473 -14.92 -24.71 10.89
N SER A 474 -14.24 -25.54 10.09
CA SER A 474 -13.35 -26.59 10.57
C SER A 474 -12.16 -26.03 11.37
N MET A 475 -11.48 -25.00 10.85
CA MET A 475 -10.36 -24.36 11.54
C MET A 475 -10.81 -23.64 12.82
N PHE A 476 -11.99 -23.01 12.80
CA PHE A 476 -12.58 -22.38 13.96
C PHE A 476 -12.89 -23.39 15.08
N GLN A 477 -13.42 -24.57 14.73
CA GLN A 477 -13.67 -25.66 15.68
C GLN A 477 -12.38 -26.20 16.31
N LEU A 478 -11.28 -26.25 15.54
CA LEU A 478 -9.95 -26.59 16.05
C LEU A 478 -9.34 -25.49 16.94
N GLY A 479 -9.86 -24.26 16.88
CA GLY A 479 -9.31 -23.09 17.55
C GLY A 479 -8.18 -22.38 16.80
N ARG A 480 -7.92 -22.77 15.56
CA ARG A 480 -6.85 -22.22 14.74
C ARG A 480 -7.27 -20.87 14.13
N PRO A 481 -6.43 -19.82 14.20
CA PRO A 481 -6.75 -18.53 13.58
C PRO A 481 -6.76 -18.62 12.05
N VAL A 482 -7.70 -17.90 11.43
CA VAL A 482 -7.88 -17.86 9.98
C VAL A 482 -7.90 -16.43 9.46
N LEU A 483 -7.12 -16.18 8.42
CA LEU A 483 -7.20 -14.98 7.60
C LEU A 483 -7.74 -15.34 6.21
N VAL A 484 -8.87 -14.74 5.82
CA VAL A 484 -9.46 -14.92 4.49
C VAL A 484 -9.24 -13.66 3.67
N GLY A 485 -8.50 -13.78 2.57
CA GLY A 485 -8.28 -12.70 1.60
C GLY A 485 -9.26 -12.80 0.44
N THR A 486 -10.06 -11.75 0.24
CA THR A 486 -11.00 -11.61 -0.89
C THR A 486 -10.58 -10.48 -1.81
N THR A 487 -11.12 -10.41 -3.03
CA THR A 487 -10.78 -9.35 -4.00
C THR A 487 -11.74 -8.16 -3.99
N SER A 488 -12.93 -8.31 -3.41
CA SER A 488 -13.97 -7.27 -3.39
C SER A 488 -14.70 -7.20 -2.06
N VAL A 489 -15.21 -6.00 -1.73
CA VAL A 489 -16.06 -5.76 -0.54
C VAL A 489 -17.29 -6.64 -0.58
N GLU A 490 -17.95 -6.77 -1.74
CA GLU A 490 -19.11 -7.65 -1.93
C GLU A 490 -18.80 -9.11 -1.55
N SER A 491 -17.64 -9.62 -1.96
CA SER A 491 -17.21 -10.98 -1.63
C SER A 491 -16.96 -11.16 -0.12
N SER A 492 -16.41 -10.13 0.54
CA SER A 492 -16.22 -10.13 1.99
C SER A 492 -17.52 -10.13 2.76
N GLU A 493 -18.47 -9.26 2.37
CA GLU A 493 -19.79 -9.20 2.99
C GLU A 493 -20.57 -10.51 2.79
N TYR A 494 -20.52 -11.07 1.58
CA TYR A 494 -21.15 -12.36 1.27
C TYR A 494 -20.61 -13.50 2.15
N LEU A 495 -19.28 -13.60 2.32
CA LEU A 495 -18.70 -14.58 3.24
C LEU A 495 -19.09 -14.30 4.69
N SER A 496 -19.10 -13.03 5.09
CA SER A 496 -19.54 -12.62 6.43
C SER A 496 -20.95 -13.10 6.73
N ASP A 497 -21.90 -12.94 5.80
CA ASP A 497 -23.28 -13.40 5.97
C ASP A 497 -23.39 -14.93 6.06
N LEU A 498 -22.58 -15.66 5.28
CA LEU A 498 -22.47 -17.12 5.40
C LEU A 498 -21.96 -17.56 6.79
N LEU A 499 -20.98 -16.84 7.35
CA LEU A 499 -20.45 -17.14 8.68
C LEU A 499 -21.42 -16.74 9.81
N LYS A 500 -22.13 -15.61 9.66
CA LYS A 500 -23.20 -15.18 10.60
C LYS A 500 -24.30 -16.24 10.69
N SER A 501 -24.68 -16.85 9.56
CA SER A 501 -25.68 -17.93 9.53
C SER A 501 -25.29 -19.15 10.37
N ARG A 502 -23.99 -19.32 10.66
CA ARG A 502 -23.43 -20.40 11.48
C ARG A 502 -22.98 -19.94 12.86
N ASN A 503 -23.28 -18.71 13.25
CA ASN A 503 -22.83 -18.09 14.51
C ASN A 503 -21.31 -18.12 14.70
N ILE A 504 -20.53 -18.01 13.62
CA ILE A 504 -19.07 -17.93 13.69
C ILE A 504 -18.68 -16.45 13.84
N PRO A 505 -18.06 -16.04 14.95
CA PRO A 505 -17.59 -14.68 15.14
C PRO A 505 -16.43 -14.38 14.19
N HIS A 506 -16.47 -13.22 13.54
CA HIS A 506 -15.45 -12.79 12.58
C HIS A 506 -15.41 -11.27 12.47
N ASN A 507 -14.30 -10.74 11.96
CA ASN A 507 -14.13 -9.33 11.62
C ASN A 507 -13.96 -9.16 10.11
N VAL A 508 -14.51 -8.08 9.56
CA VAL A 508 -14.37 -7.73 8.13
C VAL A 508 -13.59 -6.42 8.01
N LEU A 509 -12.58 -6.42 7.14
CA LEU A 509 -11.71 -5.28 6.85
C LEU A 509 -11.87 -4.90 5.39
N ASN A 510 -12.28 -3.66 5.13
CA ASN A 510 -12.73 -3.19 3.81
C ASN A 510 -11.75 -2.19 3.14
N ALA A 511 -10.52 -2.06 3.65
CA ALA A 511 -9.44 -1.21 3.14
C ALA A 511 -9.82 0.27 3.00
N ARG A 512 -10.67 0.80 3.88
CA ARG A 512 -11.06 2.22 3.83
C ARG A 512 -9.99 3.07 4.52
N PRO A 513 -9.39 4.09 3.86
CA PRO A 513 -8.31 4.89 4.45
C PRO A 513 -8.63 5.48 5.83
N LYS A 514 -9.89 5.94 6.01
CA LYS A 514 -10.40 6.47 7.29
C LYS A 514 -10.29 5.49 8.45
N TYR A 515 -10.38 4.18 8.19
CA TYR A 515 -10.38 3.13 9.20
C TYR A 515 -9.05 2.39 9.31
N ALA A 516 -7.98 2.85 8.65
CA ALA A 516 -6.69 2.14 8.61
C ALA A 516 -6.12 1.82 10.01
N ALA A 517 -6.22 2.76 10.96
CA ALA A 517 -5.78 2.56 12.34
C ALA A 517 -6.56 1.45 13.04
N ARG A 518 -7.89 1.42 12.87
CA ARG A 518 -8.75 0.40 13.45
C ARG A 518 -8.55 -0.97 12.79
N GLU A 519 -8.38 -1.00 11.47
CA GLU A 519 -8.06 -2.24 10.76
C GLU A 519 -6.73 -2.82 11.24
N ALA A 520 -5.75 -1.96 11.54
CA ALA A 520 -4.48 -2.38 12.14
C ALA A 520 -4.68 -2.98 13.54
N GLU A 521 -5.51 -2.39 14.40
CA GLU A 521 -5.82 -2.95 15.74
C GLU A 521 -6.45 -4.35 15.63
N ILE A 522 -7.40 -4.54 14.72
CA ILE A 522 -8.02 -5.85 14.46
C ILE A 522 -6.99 -6.86 13.94
N ILE A 523 -6.17 -6.48 12.96
CA ILE A 523 -5.13 -7.37 12.40
C ILE A 523 -4.10 -7.78 13.44
N ALA A 524 -3.71 -6.87 14.34
CA ALA A 524 -2.76 -7.17 15.39
C ALA A 524 -3.24 -8.28 16.35
N GLN A 525 -4.57 -8.49 16.44
CA GLN A 525 -5.18 -9.56 17.23
C GLN A 525 -5.62 -10.78 16.39
N ALA A 526 -5.44 -10.75 15.06
CA ALA A 526 -5.90 -11.82 14.16
C ALA A 526 -5.17 -13.16 14.36
N GLY A 527 -4.03 -13.18 15.06
CA GLY A 527 -3.26 -14.39 15.37
C GLY A 527 -3.68 -15.10 16.65
N ARG A 528 -4.74 -14.62 17.34
CA ARG A 528 -5.27 -15.22 18.58
C ARG A 528 -6.10 -16.47 18.30
N LYS A 529 -6.25 -17.32 19.31
CA LYS A 529 -7.05 -18.54 19.21
C LYS A 529 -8.51 -18.20 18.85
N HIS A 530 -9.12 -18.97 17.94
CA HIS A 530 -10.46 -18.74 17.39
C HIS A 530 -10.66 -17.45 16.59
N ALA A 531 -9.61 -16.67 16.31
CA ALA A 531 -9.74 -15.43 15.55
C ALA A 531 -10.00 -15.71 14.05
N ILE A 532 -11.12 -15.21 13.53
CA ILE A 532 -11.45 -15.25 12.10
C ILE A 532 -11.48 -13.83 11.56
N THR A 533 -10.64 -13.54 10.57
CA THR A 533 -10.53 -12.22 9.96
C THR A 533 -10.70 -12.32 8.44
N ILE A 534 -11.62 -11.54 7.90
CA ILE A 534 -11.84 -11.39 6.46
C ILE A 534 -11.24 -10.05 6.05
N SER A 535 -10.36 -10.06 5.05
CA SER A 535 -9.68 -8.89 4.53
C SER A 535 -9.97 -8.74 3.04
N THR A 536 -10.50 -7.58 2.63
CA THR A 536 -10.57 -7.21 1.22
C THR A 536 -9.20 -6.77 0.74
N ASN A 537 -8.73 -7.38 -0.34
CA ASN A 537 -7.42 -7.15 -0.95
C ASN A 537 -6.30 -7.23 0.09
N MET A 538 -5.70 -6.09 0.40
CA MET A 538 -4.60 -5.94 1.34
C MET A 538 -4.98 -5.08 2.55
N ALA A 539 -6.25 -5.12 2.99
CA ALA A 539 -6.67 -4.42 4.21
C ALA A 539 -5.83 -4.84 5.41
N GLY A 540 -5.48 -3.86 6.27
CA GLY A 540 -4.50 -4.04 7.34
C GLY A 540 -3.07 -4.36 6.85
N ARG A 541 -2.67 -3.74 5.74
CA ARG A 541 -1.26 -3.68 5.31
C ARG A 541 -0.38 -3.00 6.34
N GLY A 542 0.87 -3.46 6.44
CA GLY A 542 1.86 -2.87 7.32
C GLY A 542 1.74 -3.29 8.79
N THR A 543 0.67 -3.97 9.19
CA THR A 543 0.53 -4.54 10.54
C THR A 543 0.85 -6.02 10.56
N ASP A 544 1.63 -6.42 11.56
CA ASP A 544 2.06 -7.80 11.70
C ASP A 544 1.06 -8.65 12.49
N ILE A 545 0.76 -9.85 11.97
CA ILE A 545 -0.08 -10.85 12.66
C ILE A 545 0.85 -11.71 13.50
N ILE A 546 0.83 -11.50 14.82
CA ILE A 546 1.62 -12.26 15.78
C ILE A 546 0.75 -13.39 16.34
N LEU A 547 1.26 -14.63 16.35
CA LEU A 547 0.54 -15.75 16.95
C LEU A 547 0.37 -15.50 18.46
N GLY A 548 -0.87 -15.54 18.95
CA GLY A 548 -1.23 -15.15 20.32
C GLY A 548 -1.62 -13.67 20.49
N GLY A 549 -1.52 -12.85 19.44
CA GLY A 549 -1.91 -11.43 19.44
C GLY A 549 -0.80 -10.47 19.88
N ASN A 550 -1.02 -9.16 19.66
CA ASN A 550 -0.08 -8.12 20.08
C ASN A 550 -0.39 -7.67 21.52
N PRO A 551 0.51 -7.89 22.49
CA PRO A 551 0.24 -7.63 23.91
C PRO A 551 0.09 -6.13 24.22
N LYS A 552 0.81 -5.25 23.50
CA LYS A 552 0.74 -3.79 23.72
C LYS A 552 -0.61 -3.23 23.30
N MET A 553 -1.08 -3.62 22.11
CA MET A 553 -2.39 -3.20 21.61
C MET A 553 -3.52 -3.80 22.45
N LEU A 554 -3.36 -5.04 22.91
CA LEU A 554 -4.34 -5.70 23.77
C LEU A 554 -4.44 -5.03 25.15
N ALA A 555 -3.32 -4.68 25.76
CA ALA A 555 -3.30 -3.96 27.03
C ALA A 555 -3.90 -2.55 26.91
N LYS A 556 -3.62 -1.86 25.80
CA LYS A 556 -4.22 -0.55 25.48
C LYS A 556 -5.75 -0.67 25.41
N GLU A 557 -6.26 -1.64 24.65
CA GLU A 557 -7.70 -1.87 24.50
C GLU A 557 -8.38 -2.15 25.85
N ILE A 558 -7.78 -3.02 26.70
CA ILE A 558 -8.32 -3.32 28.03
C ILE A 558 -8.39 -2.06 28.90
N VAL A 559 -7.36 -1.21 28.87
CA VAL A 559 -7.34 0.04 29.63
C VAL A 559 -8.39 1.01 29.08
N GLU A 560 -8.49 1.17 27.77
CA GLU A 560 -9.49 2.01 27.12
C GLU A 560 -10.93 1.57 27.47
N ASP A 561 -11.23 0.27 27.36
CA ASP A 561 -12.55 -0.31 27.69
C ASP A 561 -12.94 -0.11 29.16
N ASN A 562 -11.97 -0.06 30.08
CA ASN A 562 -12.23 0.08 31.51
C ASN A 562 -12.16 1.53 32.01
N VAL A 563 -11.60 2.46 31.24
CA VAL A 563 -11.37 3.85 31.66
C VAL A 563 -12.22 4.84 30.86
N LEU A 564 -12.28 4.72 29.53
CA LEU A 564 -13.00 5.66 28.66
C LEU A 564 -14.49 5.80 29.01
N PRO A 565 -15.25 4.73 29.33
CA PRO A 565 -16.66 4.85 29.70
C PRO A 565 -16.91 5.69 30.96
N PHE A 566 -15.87 5.91 31.79
CA PHE A 566 -15.95 6.75 32.98
C PHE A 566 -15.43 8.18 32.77
N LEU A 567 -14.72 8.43 31.66
CA LEU A 567 -14.21 9.76 31.29
C LEU A 567 -15.16 10.52 30.35
N SER A 568 -15.82 9.84 29.42
CA SER A 568 -16.72 10.47 28.45
C SER A 568 -18.00 9.65 28.26
N HIS A 569 -19.15 10.33 28.23
CA HIS A 569 -20.46 9.75 27.89
C HIS A 569 -20.79 9.85 26.39
N ASP A 570 -19.98 10.56 25.61
CA ASP A 570 -20.12 10.64 24.16
C ASP A 570 -19.96 9.25 23.54
N THR A 571 -20.92 8.87 22.69
CA THR A 571 -20.77 7.65 21.89
C THR A 571 -19.62 7.85 20.90
N PRO A 572 -18.78 6.83 20.66
CA PRO A 572 -17.77 6.90 19.61
C PRO A 572 -18.46 7.31 18.31
N ASP A 573 -17.89 8.29 17.61
CA ASP A 573 -18.46 8.79 16.37
C ASP A 573 -18.43 7.65 15.34
N VAL A 574 -19.60 7.08 15.05
CA VAL A 574 -19.76 5.89 14.20
C VAL A 574 -19.19 6.13 12.81
N GLU A 575 -19.14 7.39 12.35
CA GLU A 575 -18.54 7.73 11.07
C GLU A 575 -17.01 7.65 11.10
N THR A 576 -16.33 8.03 12.18
CA THR A 576 -14.85 8.01 12.28
C THR A 576 -14.31 6.73 12.90
N GLU A 577 -15.04 6.14 13.83
CA GLU A 577 -14.57 5.00 14.62
C GLU A 577 -15.26 3.68 14.25
N GLY A 578 -16.41 3.70 13.55
CA GLY A 578 -17.20 2.51 13.18
C GLY A 578 -17.91 1.83 14.37
N GLU A 579 -18.77 0.83 14.13
CA GLU A 579 -19.48 0.09 15.20
C GLU A 579 -18.50 -0.65 16.14
N SER A 580 -18.67 -0.61 17.46
CA SER A 580 -17.82 -1.34 18.41
C SER A 580 -17.93 -2.86 18.21
N THR A 581 -16.97 -3.47 17.52
CA THR A 581 -16.83 -4.93 17.49
C THR A 581 -16.08 -5.33 18.75
N SER A 582 -16.77 -5.38 19.89
CA SER A 582 -16.25 -6.13 21.05
C SER A 582 -15.78 -7.48 20.52
N HIS A 583 -14.57 -7.93 20.85
CA HIS A 583 -13.99 -9.22 20.49
C HIS A 583 -14.83 -10.43 20.97
N LYS A 584 -16.08 -10.51 20.51
CA LYS A 584 -17.05 -11.56 20.80
C LYS A 584 -16.50 -12.84 20.21
N GLY A 585 -16.06 -13.75 21.07
CA GLY A 585 -15.57 -15.08 20.67
C GLY A 585 -14.08 -15.30 20.80
N LEU A 586 -13.26 -14.29 21.14
CA LEU A 586 -11.87 -14.51 21.52
C LEU A 586 -11.77 -15.00 22.98
N SER A 587 -10.68 -15.70 23.29
CA SER A 587 -10.37 -16.12 24.66
C SER A 587 -10.38 -14.91 25.62
N LYS A 588 -11.00 -15.07 26.79
CA LYS A 588 -10.97 -14.02 27.82
C LYS A 588 -9.63 -14.06 28.53
N ILE A 589 -8.95 -12.91 28.56
CA ILE A 589 -7.67 -12.74 29.24
C ILE A 589 -7.91 -12.86 30.75
N LYS A 590 -7.06 -13.62 31.43
CA LYS A 590 -7.07 -13.72 32.89
C LYS A 590 -6.13 -12.67 33.46
N LEU A 591 -6.67 -11.53 33.87
CA LEU A 591 -5.91 -10.50 34.56
C LEU A 591 -5.64 -10.90 36.01
N GLY A 592 -4.44 -10.59 36.50
CA GLY A 592 -4.07 -10.80 37.90
C GLY A 592 -4.85 -9.90 38.85
N PRO A 593 -4.92 -10.24 40.15
CA PRO A 593 -5.64 -9.45 41.15
C PRO A 593 -5.07 -8.03 41.28
N SER A 594 -3.75 -7.86 41.13
CA SER A 594 -3.09 -6.56 41.16
C SER A 594 -3.50 -5.67 39.98
N SER A 595 -3.54 -6.22 38.77
CA SER A 595 -3.94 -5.52 37.56
C SER A 595 -5.40 -5.09 37.61
N LEU A 596 -6.29 -5.97 38.11
CA LEU A 596 -7.69 -5.64 38.35
C LEU A 596 -7.87 -4.52 39.38
N ALA A 597 -7.12 -4.55 40.48
CA ALA A 597 -7.18 -3.51 41.51
C ALA A 597 -6.71 -2.14 40.97
N LEU A 598 -5.64 -2.12 40.17
CA LEU A 598 -5.12 -0.89 39.56
C LEU A 598 -6.03 -0.36 38.45
N LEU A 599 -6.60 -1.21 37.63
CA LEU A 599 -7.63 -0.83 36.65
C LEU A 599 -8.85 -0.22 37.35
N ALA A 600 -9.35 -0.86 38.41
CA ALA A 600 -10.44 -0.31 39.20
C ALA A 600 -10.09 1.04 39.82
N LYS A 601 -8.86 1.20 40.31
CA LYS A 601 -8.35 2.49 40.83
C LYS A 601 -8.35 3.56 39.74
N ALA A 602 -7.86 3.25 38.55
CA ALA A 602 -7.86 4.17 37.39
C ALA A 602 -9.29 4.54 36.96
N ALA A 603 -10.21 3.56 36.89
CA ALA A 603 -11.61 3.79 36.55
C ALA A 603 -12.34 4.67 37.59
N ILE A 604 -12.07 4.45 38.88
CA ILE A 604 -12.60 5.30 39.95
C ILE A 604 -12.07 6.73 39.81
N MET A 605 -10.77 6.90 39.59
CA MET A 605 -10.16 8.22 39.38
C MET A 605 -10.75 8.92 38.16
N ALA A 606 -10.92 8.21 37.05
CA ALA A 606 -11.58 8.73 35.85
C ALA A 606 -12.97 9.27 36.14
N LYS A 607 -13.78 8.49 36.87
CA LYS A 607 -15.13 8.90 37.30
C LYS A 607 -15.11 10.15 38.18
N TYR A 608 -14.11 10.31 39.05
CA TYR A 608 -13.97 11.49 39.90
C TYR A 608 -13.55 12.72 39.09
N VAL A 609 -12.54 12.60 38.22
CA VAL A 609 -12.05 13.69 37.35
C VAL A 609 -13.17 14.21 36.45
N HIS A 610 -13.93 13.30 35.84
CA HIS A 610 -15.10 13.66 35.04
C HIS A 610 -16.13 14.48 35.85
N LYS A 611 -16.37 14.10 37.11
CA LYS A 611 -17.31 14.79 38.00
C LYS A 611 -16.79 16.15 38.49
N SER A 612 -15.49 16.31 38.70
CA SER A 612 -14.89 17.58 39.14
C SER A 612 -14.78 18.61 37.99
N GLU A 613 -14.55 18.16 36.76
CA GLU A 613 -14.30 19.02 35.59
C GLU A 613 -15.54 19.34 34.74
N SER A 614 -16.76 19.20 35.29
CA SER A 614 -18.01 19.65 34.66
C SER A 614 -18.16 19.34 33.16
N ASN A 615 -18.17 18.06 32.76
CA ASN A 615 -18.48 17.59 31.40
C ASN A 615 -17.55 18.08 30.26
N GLU A 616 -16.33 18.59 30.54
CA GLU A 616 -15.38 19.05 29.51
C GLU A 616 -14.60 17.94 28.77
N TRP A 617 -14.89 16.66 29.04
CA TRP A 617 -14.18 15.53 28.43
C TRP A 617 -14.89 15.04 27.18
N SER A 618 -14.51 15.58 26.02
CA SER A 618 -14.84 14.94 24.74
C SER A 618 -14.14 13.59 24.64
N PHE A 619 -14.74 12.66 23.89
CA PHE A 619 -14.17 11.32 23.65
C PHE A 619 -12.72 11.39 23.15
N GLN A 620 -12.43 12.34 22.24
CA GLN A 620 -11.09 12.52 21.67
C GLN A 620 -10.06 13.03 22.69
N LYS A 621 -10.47 13.91 23.61
CA LYS A 621 -9.63 14.38 24.73
C LYS A 621 -9.33 13.25 25.71
N ALA A 622 -10.34 12.43 26.03
CA ALA A 622 -10.18 11.26 26.89
C ALA A 622 -9.20 10.23 26.30
N LYS A 623 -9.33 9.94 25.00
CA LYS A 623 -8.44 9.05 24.26
C LYS A 623 -7.00 9.58 24.22
N SER A 624 -6.81 10.89 23.97
CA SER A 624 -5.48 11.53 24.02
C SER A 624 -4.83 11.37 25.40
N ALA A 625 -5.57 11.63 26.48
CA ALA A 625 -5.04 11.50 27.85
C ALA A 625 -4.64 10.05 28.19
N VAL A 626 -5.42 9.05 27.75
CA VAL A 626 -5.05 7.64 27.90
C VAL A 626 -3.77 7.34 27.11
N MET A 627 -3.65 7.82 25.87
CA MET A 627 -2.43 7.62 25.07
C MET A 627 -1.20 8.26 25.72
N GLU A 628 -1.29 9.51 26.19
CA GLU A 628 -0.22 10.21 26.89
C GLU A 628 0.20 9.45 28.16
N SER A 629 -0.76 8.89 28.89
CA SER A 629 -0.50 8.05 30.07
C SER A 629 0.25 6.76 29.70
N ILE A 630 -0.13 6.13 28.58
CA ILE A 630 0.56 4.95 28.07
C ILE A 630 1.99 5.31 27.64
N GLU A 631 2.21 6.43 26.95
CA GLU A 631 3.56 6.89 26.61
C GLU A 631 4.42 7.17 27.85
N MET A 632 3.82 7.79 28.86
CA MET A 632 4.46 8.03 30.15
C MET A 632 4.87 6.71 30.82
N SER A 633 4.05 5.67 30.74
CA SER A 633 4.39 4.34 31.28
C SER A 633 5.64 3.71 30.63
N ASN A 634 5.93 4.08 29.38
CA ASN A 634 7.11 3.58 28.66
C ASN A 634 8.39 4.34 29.00
N THR A 635 8.28 5.53 29.59
CA THR A 635 9.43 6.38 29.96
C THR A 635 9.76 6.30 31.45
N ILE A 636 8.74 6.11 32.29
CA ILE A 636 8.87 6.05 33.74
C ILE A 636 8.76 4.59 34.21
N GLY A 637 9.79 4.10 34.90
CA GLY A 637 9.79 2.75 35.46
C GLY A 637 8.67 2.52 36.47
N LEU A 638 8.22 1.27 36.60
CA LEU A 638 7.08 0.86 37.44
C LEU A 638 7.21 1.34 38.90
N GLU A 639 8.42 1.25 39.48
CA GLU A 639 8.71 1.68 40.86
C GLU A 639 8.51 3.18 41.05
N LYS A 640 9.02 4.00 40.12
CA LYS A 640 8.85 5.45 40.13
C LYS A 640 7.40 5.88 39.90
N LEU A 641 6.64 5.13 39.09
CA LEU A 641 5.20 5.37 38.92
C LEU A 641 4.44 5.08 40.21
N GLN A 642 4.80 4.01 40.93
CA GLN A 642 4.19 3.69 42.23
C GLN A 642 4.49 4.77 43.27
N GLU A 643 5.73 5.27 43.31
CA GLU A 643 6.12 6.39 44.17
C GLU A 643 5.31 7.66 43.85
N ARG A 644 5.23 8.06 42.57
CA ARG A 644 4.42 9.22 42.15
C ARG A 644 2.95 9.09 42.51
N VAL A 645 2.36 7.92 42.29
CA VAL A 645 0.96 7.65 42.66
C VAL A 645 0.75 7.68 44.18
N ALA A 646 1.80 7.45 44.98
CA ALA A 646 1.74 7.49 46.44
C ALA A 646 2.05 8.88 47.03
N GLU A 647 2.90 9.68 46.38
CA GLU A 647 3.33 11.01 46.85
C GLU A 647 2.32 12.13 46.55
N VAL A 648 1.55 12.02 45.46
CA VAL A 648 0.64 13.11 45.06
C VAL A 648 -0.58 13.17 45.99
N THR A 649 -0.58 14.16 46.90
CA THR A 649 -1.60 14.31 47.95
C THR A 649 -2.68 15.36 47.60
N GLU A 650 -2.44 16.25 46.64
CA GLU A 650 -3.31 17.43 46.38
C GLU A 650 -3.97 17.48 44.97
N MET A 651 -3.55 16.66 44.01
CA MET A 651 -4.11 16.62 42.65
C MET A 651 -4.34 15.16 42.23
N TYR A 652 -5.54 14.78 41.77
CA TYR A 652 -5.81 13.38 41.42
C TYR A 652 -4.94 12.93 40.23
N PRO A 653 -3.99 11.99 40.40
CA PRO A 653 -3.02 11.66 39.36
C PRO A 653 -3.61 10.64 38.39
N LEU A 654 -4.63 11.04 37.63
CA LEU A 654 -5.34 10.18 36.68
C LEU A 654 -4.36 9.55 35.67
N CYS A 655 -3.47 10.37 35.10
CA CYS A 655 -2.52 9.89 34.10
C CYS A 655 -1.53 8.88 34.68
N ASP A 656 -1.00 9.10 35.89
CA ASP A 656 -0.09 8.15 36.54
C ASP A 656 -0.80 6.85 36.92
N ALA A 657 -2.07 6.93 37.34
CA ALA A 657 -2.87 5.75 37.65
C ALA A 657 -3.17 4.91 36.40
N ILE A 658 -3.50 5.55 35.28
CA ILE A 658 -3.67 4.89 33.97
C ILE A 658 -2.33 4.27 33.52
N ALA A 659 -1.23 5.01 33.62
CA ALA A 659 0.10 4.54 33.25
C ALA A 659 0.51 3.29 34.06
N LEU A 660 0.27 3.31 35.37
CA LEU A 660 0.56 2.20 36.28
C LEU A 660 -0.34 0.99 36.00
N ALA A 661 -1.64 1.21 35.78
CA ALA A 661 -2.57 0.15 35.39
C ALA A 661 -2.14 -0.50 34.08
N TYR A 662 -1.86 0.29 33.05
CA TYR A 662 -1.38 -0.19 31.76
C TYR A 662 -0.09 -1.03 31.89
N ALA A 663 0.91 -0.56 32.65
CA ALA A 663 2.17 -1.28 32.82
C ALA A 663 1.99 -2.67 33.48
N THR A 664 1.03 -2.81 34.40
CA THR A 664 0.71 -4.11 35.01
C THR A 664 -0.12 -5.01 34.10
N VAL A 665 -1.13 -4.45 33.43
CA VAL A 665 -1.97 -5.17 32.45
C VAL A 665 -1.12 -5.66 31.28
N LEU A 666 -0.13 -4.88 30.84
CA LEU A 666 0.79 -5.26 29.78
C LEU A 666 1.56 -6.54 30.13
N LYS A 667 2.06 -6.68 31.37
CA LYS A 667 2.74 -7.90 31.81
C LYS A 667 1.83 -9.13 31.76
N ASP A 668 0.58 -8.98 32.21
CA ASP A 668 -0.41 -10.06 32.14
C ASP A 668 -0.74 -10.42 30.68
N CYS A 669 -0.85 -9.42 29.80
CA CYS A 669 -1.08 -9.61 28.37
C CYS A 669 0.11 -10.28 27.68
N GLU A 670 1.35 -9.93 28.04
CA GLU A 670 2.57 -10.56 27.50
C GLU A 670 2.60 -12.07 27.82
N ILE A 671 2.28 -12.44 29.07
CA ILE A 671 2.20 -13.85 29.48
C ILE A 671 1.07 -14.56 28.71
N HIS A 672 -0.13 -13.96 28.69
CA HIS A 672 -1.27 -14.53 27.99
C HIS A 672 -1.00 -14.74 26.49
N CYS A 673 -0.49 -13.72 25.79
CA CYS A 673 -0.16 -13.81 24.37
C CYS A 673 0.94 -14.82 24.11
N PHE A 674 1.92 -14.98 25.01
CA PHE A 674 2.97 -15.99 24.89
C PHE A 674 2.40 -17.41 24.99
N ASP A 675 1.57 -17.68 26.00
CA ASP A 675 0.96 -19.00 26.22
C ASP A 675 -0.02 -19.37 25.11
N GLU A 676 -0.91 -18.44 24.73
CA GLU A 676 -1.85 -18.62 23.62
C GLU A 676 -1.12 -18.77 22.29
N GLY A 677 -0.03 -18.02 22.08
CA GLY A 677 0.81 -18.15 20.90
C GLY A 677 1.45 -19.53 20.79
N ALA A 678 1.93 -20.11 21.90
CA ALA A 678 2.44 -21.47 21.93
C ALA A 678 1.34 -22.50 21.58
N GLU A 679 0.13 -22.33 22.12
CA GLU A 679 -1.01 -23.19 21.78
C GLU A 679 -1.34 -23.10 20.29
N VAL A 680 -1.48 -21.89 19.74
CA VAL A 680 -1.76 -21.66 18.31
C VAL A 680 -0.68 -22.30 17.42
N LYS A 681 0.60 -22.26 17.82
CA LYS A 681 1.69 -22.95 17.09
C LYS A 681 1.47 -24.47 17.05
N THR A 682 1.05 -25.08 18.15
CA THR A 682 0.73 -26.53 18.18
C THR A 682 -0.47 -26.90 17.32
N LEU A 683 -1.44 -25.98 17.16
CA LEU A 683 -2.59 -26.12 16.25
C LEU A 683 -2.22 -25.91 14.77
N GLY A 684 -0.96 -25.63 14.45
CA GLY A 684 -0.46 -25.43 13.08
C GLY A 684 -0.33 -23.97 12.67
N GLY A 685 -0.44 -23.02 13.59
CA GLY A 685 -0.25 -21.58 13.35
C GLY A 685 -1.34 -20.93 12.51
N LEU A 686 -1.07 -19.78 11.91
CA LEU A 686 -2.05 -19.05 11.10
C LEU A 686 -2.42 -19.81 9.81
N HIS A 687 -3.71 -19.95 9.55
CA HIS A 687 -4.23 -20.47 8.28
C HIS A 687 -4.70 -19.33 7.37
N VAL A 688 -4.17 -19.25 6.15
CA VAL A 688 -4.53 -18.19 5.19
C VAL A 688 -5.28 -18.79 4.00
N ILE A 689 -6.46 -18.25 3.72
CA ILE A 689 -7.31 -18.64 2.59
C ILE A 689 -7.38 -17.50 1.58
N GLY A 690 -6.92 -17.72 0.35
CA GLY A 690 -7.19 -16.82 -0.77
C GLY A 690 -8.44 -17.27 -1.52
N THR A 691 -9.45 -16.42 -1.65
CA THR A 691 -10.74 -16.81 -2.27
C THR A 691 -10.80 -16.59 -3.79
N SER A 692 -9.75 -16.01 -4.36
CA SER A 692 -9.53 -15.78 -5.78
C SER A 692 -8.04 -15.52 -6.03
N LEU A 693 -7.58 -15.62 -7.28
CA LEU A 693 -6.25 -15.15 -7.67
C LEU A 693 -6.31 -13.66 -8.02
N HIS A 694 -5.33 -12.90 -7.55
CA HIS A 694 -5.17 -11.50 -7.95
C HIS A 694 -4.57 -11.40 -9.35
N GLU A 695 -4.66 -10.20 -9.93
CA GLU A 695 -4.07 -9.87 -11.24
C GLU A 695 -2.55 -10.08 -11.28
N SER A 696 -1.89 -10.10 -10.12
CA SER A 696 -0.47 -10.40 -9.97
C SER A 696 -0.23 -11.43 -8.86
N ARG A 697 0.66 -12.38 -9.14
CA ARG A 697 1.18 -13.40 -8.21
C ARG A 697 1.82 -12.78 -6.98
N ARG A 698 2.34 -11.58 -7.13
CA ARG A 698 2.96 -10.81 -6.06
C ARG A 698 1.99 -10.58 -4.92
N ILE A 699 0.79 -10.11 -5.23
CA ILE A 699 -0.27 -9.84 -4.26
C ILE A 699 -0.72 -11.13 -3.57
N ASP A 700 -0.83 -12.22 -4.33
CA ASP A 700 -1.11 -13.55 -3.75
C ASP A 700 -0.01 -14.00 -2.78
N ASN A 701 1.27 -13.79 -3.13
CA ASN A 701 2.41 -14.10 -2.28
C ASN A 701 2.47 -13.23 -1.02
N GLN A 702 2.03 -11.97 -1.10
CA GLN A 702 1.90 -11.10 0.08
C GLN A 702 0.83 -11.63 1.04
N LEU A 703 -0.31 -12.09 0.52
CA LEU A 703 -1.34 -12.75 1.33
C LEU A 703 -0.77 -14.03 1.98
N ARG A 704 -0.08 -14.89 1.23
CA ARG A 704 0.60 -16.08 1.78
C ARG A 704 1.62 -15.73 2.86
N GLY A 705 2.37 -14.63 2.67
CA GLY A 705 3.36 -14.09 3.60
C GLY A 705 2.78 -13.56 4.92
N ARG A 706 1.47 -13.55 5.09
CA ARG A 706 0.83 -13.30 6.39
C ARG A 706 1.01 -14.47 7.36
N ALA A 707 1.16 -15.70 6.85
CA ALA A 707 1.46 -16.89 7.66
C ALA A 707 2.95 -17.28 7.61
N GLY A 708 3.39 -17.99 8.65
CA GLY A 708 4.73 -18.61 8.72
C GLY A 708 5.88 -17.63 8.90
N ARG A 709 5.68 -16.58 9.71
CA ARG A 709 6.67 -15.52 9.94
C ARG A 709 7.67 -15.92 11.01
N GLN A 710 8.91 -15.47 10.91
CA GLN A 710 9.98 -15.83 11.87
C GLN A 710 10.04 -17.34 12.18
N GLY A 711 9.86 -18.18 11.15
CA GLY A 711 9.87 -19.63 11.30
C GLY A 711 8.68 -20.23 12.04
N ASP A 712 7.61 -19.48 12.25
CA ASP A 712 6.37 -20.01 12.82
C ASP A 712 5.72 -21.04 11.88
N PRO A 713 4.98 -22.02 12.43
CA PRO A 713 4.11 -22.86 11.62
C PRO A 713 2.99 -22.02 11.00
N GLY A 714 2.48 -22.49 9.86
CA GLY A 714 1.38 -21.85 9.16
C GLY A 714 1.02 -22.63 7.92
N SER A 715 -0.18 -22.40 7.38
CA SER A 715 -0.53 -22.95 6.08
C SER A 715 -1.35 -21.99 5.24
N THR A 716 -1.25 -22.13 3.93
CA THR A 716 -1.98 -21.29 2.97
C THR A 716 -2.71 -22.17 1.96
N ARG A 717 -3.90 -21.76 1.54
CA ARG A 717 -4.68 -22.41 0.48
C ARG A 717 -5.37 -21.36 -0.37
N PHE A 718 -5.41 -21.58 -1.68
CA PHE A 718 -6.21 -20.76 -2.60
C PHE A 718 -7.36 -21.59 -3.14
N MET A 719 -8.56 -21.02 -3.09
CA MET A 719 -9.78 -21.58 -3.63
C MET A 719 -10.27 -20.65 -4.74
N VAL A 720 -10.36 -21.15 -5.96
CA VAL A 720 -10.51 -20.32 -7.16
C VAL A 720 -11.67 -20.83 -7.99
N SER A 721 -12.49 -19.93 -8.53
CA SER A 721 -13.54 -20.30 -9.48
C SER A 721 -13.22 -19.75 -10.88
N LEU A 722 -13.57 -20.50 -11.93
CA LEU A 722 -13.53 -19.98 -13.30
C LEU A 722 -14.47 -18.79 -13.53
N GLN A 723 -15.47 -18.64 -12.66
CA GLN A 723 -16.42 -17.53 -12.69
C GLN A 723 -15.90 -16.28 -11.96
N ASP A 724 -14.70 -16.34 -11.36
CA ASP A 724 -14.08 -15.19 -10.70
C ASP A 724 -13.81 -14.04 -11.70
N GLU A 725 -13.87 -12.81 -11.20
CA GLU A 725 -13.77 -11.59 -12.01
C GLU A 725 -12.51 -11.53 -12.88
N MET A 726 -11.37 -11.94 -12.32
CA MET A 726 -10.09 -11.93 -13.04
C MET A 726 -10.18 -12.72 -14.36
N PHE A 727 -10.72 -13.94 -14.35
CA PHE A 727 -10.80 -14.75 -15.56
C PHE A 727 -11.81 -14.21 -16.58
N ARG A 728 -12.91 -13.61 -16.12
CA ARG A 728 -13.92 -12.98 -17.00
C ARG A 728 -13.35 -11.74 -17.68
N LYS A 729 -12.62 -10.88 -16.95
CA LYS A 729 -12.12 -9.59 -17.44
C LYS A 729 -11.14 -9.74 -18.60
N PHE A 730 -10.30 -10.77 -18.58
CA PHE A 730 -9.31 -10.97 -19.63
C PHE A 730 -9.85 -11.67 -20.88
N ASN A 731 -11.15 -12.03 -20.90
CA ASN A 731 -11.84 -12.69 -22.01
C ASN A 731 -10.98 -13.76 -22.72
N LEU A 732 -10.15 -14.44 -21.92
CA LEU A 732 -9.34 -15.55 -22.37
C LEU A 732 -10.35 -16.62 -22.77
N ASP A 733 -10.09 -17.36 -23.84
CA ASP A 733 -10.96 -18.45 -24.27
C ASP A 733 -11.04 -19.48 -23.13
N THR A 734 -11.95 -19.28 -22.18
CA THR A 734 -12.17 -20.11 -21.00
C THR A 734 -13.22 -21.16 -21.32
N GLU A 735 -13.79 -21.18 -22.53
CA GLU A 735 -14.75 -22.20 -22.95
C GLU A 735 -14.15 -23.59 -22.79
N TRP A 736 -12.87 -23.78 -23.14
CA TRP A 736 -12.21 -25.08 -22.95
C TRP A 736 -12.07 -25.42 -21.45
N ALA A 737 -11.76 -24.44 -20.59
CA ALA A 737 -11.56 -24.67 -19.15
C ALA A 737 -12.90 -24.97 -18.46
N VAL A 738 -13.94 -24.22 -18.79
CA VAL A 738 -15.31 -24.44 -18.32
C VAL A 738 -15.83 -25.79 -18.82
N ARG A 739 -15.64 -26.13 -20.10
CA ARG A 739 -16.03 -27.45 -20.66
C ARG A 739 -15.23 -28.61 -20.08
N LEU A 740 -13.95 -28.40 -19.76
CA LEU A 740 -13.10 -29.42 -19.16
C LEU A 740 -13.51 -29.67 -17.71
N ILE A 741 -13.67 -28.59 -16.94
CA ILE A 741 -14.08 -28.65 -15.54
C ILE A 741 -15.48 -29.23 -15.41
N SER A 742 -16.45 -28.77 -16.22
CA SER A 742 -17.82 -29.30 -16.19
C SER A 742 -17.89 -30.78 -16.58
N ARG A 743 -17.04 -31.26 -17.51
CA ARG A 743 -16.92 -32.69 -17.82
C ARG A 743 -16.29 -33.51 -16.69
N ILE A 744 -15.39 -32.91 -15.92
CA ILE A 744 -14.70 -33.60 -14.82
C ILE A 744 -15.61 -33.67 -13.58
N THR A 745 -16.41 -32.65 -13.31
CA THR A 745 -17.26 -32.57 -12.11
C THR A 745 -18.69 -33.01 -12.33
N ASP A 746 -19.11 -33.28 -13.57
CA ASP A 746 -20.51 -33.59 -13.94
C ASP A 746 -21.53 -32.56 -13.41
N GLY A 747 -21.09 -31.31 -13.22
CA GLY A 747 -21.91 -30.24 -12.66
C GLY A 747 -22.01 -30.21 -11.13
N GLU A 748 -21.33 -31.09 -10.41
CA GLU A 748 -21.26 -31.06 -8.94
C GLU A 748 -20.27 -29.99 -8.43
N ASP A 749 -20.56 -29.45 -7.24
CA ASP A 749 -19.77 -28.42 -6.56
C ASP A 749 -18.50 -28.98 -5.89
N ILE A 750 -17.73 -29.84 -6.57
CA ILE A 750 -16.55 -30.52 -6.03
C ILE A 750 -15.26 -29.74 -6.31
N ALA A 751 -14.34 -29.72 -5.34
CA ALA A 751 -12.99 -29.16 -5.49
C ALA A 751 -12.10 -30.01 -6.42
N ILE A 752 -11.48 -29.36 -7.41
CA ILE A 752 -10.54 -30.00 -8.35
C ILE A 752 -9.10 -29.67 -7.96
N GLU A 753 -8.33 -30.70 -7.60
CA GLU A 753 -6.90 -30.60 -7.27
C GLU A 753 -6.02 -31.21 -8.39
N SER A 754 -6.25 -30.81 -9.64
CA SER A 754 -5.46 -31.29 -10.79
C SER A 754 -4.32 -30.33 -11.14
N ASN A 755 -3.09 -30.84 -11.15
CA ASN A 755 -1.89 -30.09 -11.56
C ASN A 755 -2.04 -29.45 -12.96
N ALA A 756 -2.77 -30.09 -13.87
CA ALA A 756 -3.01 -29.55 -15.22
C ALA A 756 -3.88 -28.29 -15.19
N VAL A 757 -4.95 -28.30 -14.39
CA VAL A 757 -5.85 -27.15 -14.23
C VAL A 757 -5.12 -26.00 -13.54
N VAL A 758 -4.41 -26.28 -12.45
CA VAL A 758 -3.62 -25.28 -11.71
C VAL A 758 -2.58 -24.61 -12.61
N LYS A 759 -1.84 -25.40 -13.42
CA LYS A 759 -0.84 -24.85 -14.35
C LYS A 759 -1.46 -23.89 -15.36
N GLN A 760 -2.67 -24.17 -15.83
CA GLN A 760 -3.38 -23.31 -16.77
C GLN A 760 -3.88 -22.02 -16.10
N LEU A 761 -4.49 -22.11 -14.91
CA LEU A 761 -4.92 -20.93 -14.13
C LEU A 761 -3.74 -19.98 -13.85
N LEU A 762 -2.60 -20.53 -13.43
CA LEU A 762 -1.37 -19.77 -13.23
C LEU A 762 -0.82 -19.18 -14.53
N GLY A 763 -1.09 -19.81 -15.68
CA GLY A 763 -0.76 -19.28 -17.01
C GLY A 763 -1.61 -18.06 -17.38
N LEU A 764 -2.91 -18.08 -17.06
CA LEU A 764 -3.80 -16.94 -17.25
C LEU A 764 -3.35 -15.73 -16.41
N GLN A 765 -2.91 -15.97 -15.17
CA GLN A 765 -2.37 -14.93 -14.30
C GLN A 765 -1.10 -14.28 -14.87
N ILE A 766 -0.16 -15.04 -15.46
CA ILE A 766 1.01 -14.47 -16.15
C ILE A 766 0.60 -13.56 -17.30
N ASN A 767 -0.45 -13.93 -18.04
CA ASN A 767 -0.93 -13.13 -19.16
C ASN A 767 -1.52 -11.79 -18.67
N ALA A 768 -2.24 -11.81 -17.55
CA ALA A 768 -2.73 -10.59 -16.90
C ALA A 768 -1.57 -9.67 -16.46
N GLU A 769 -0.52 -10.23 -15.85
CA GLU A 769 0.68 -9.48 -15.46
C GLU A 769 1.36 -8.81 -16.67
N LYS A 770 1.55 -9.56 -17.77
CA LYS A 770 2.13 -9.03 -19.01
C LYS A 770 1.30 -7.91 -19.63
N TYR A 771 -0.02 -8.03 -19.58
CA TYR A 771 -0.93 -7.00 -20.08
C TYR A 771 -0.74 -5.68 -19.33
N TYR A 772 -0.74 -5.72 -17.99
CA TYR A 772 -0.54 -4.52 -17.18
C TYR A 772 0.87 -3.95 -17.27
N PHE A 773 1.89 -4.80 -17.40
CA PHE A 773 3.25 -4.36 -17.69
C PHE A 773 3.30 -3.55 -19.00
N GLY A 774 2.60 -3.99 -20.04
CA GLY A 774 2.48 -3.26 -21.31
C GLY A 774 1.85 -1.88 -21.14
N ILE A 775 0.77 -1.77 -20.36
CA ILE A 775 0.12 -0.48 -20.07
C ILE A 775 1.09 0.48 -19.37
N ARG A 776 1.74 0.03 -18.29
CA ARG A 776 2.68 0.87 -17.53
C ARG A 776 3.87 1.32 -18.37
N LYS A 777 4.40 0.43 -19.20
CA LYS A 777 5.49 0.77 -20.11
C LYS A 777 5.11 1.91 -21.06
N ASN A 778 3.94 1.81 -21.69
CA ASN A 778 3.46 2.84 -22.59
C ASN A 778 3.24 4.17 -21.86
N LEU A 779 2.67 4.14 -20.66
CA LEU A 779 2.43 5.33 -19.84
C LEU A 779 3.71 6.08 -19.50
N VAL A 780 4.79 5.36 -19.17
CA VAL A 780 6.10 5.98 -18.92
C VAL A 780 6.74 6.53 -20.20
N GLU A 781 6.62 5.84 -21.34
CA GLU A 781 7.11 6.36 -22.62
C GLU A 781 6.42 7.67 -23.02
N PHE A 782 5.12 7.82 -22.75
CA PHE A 782 4.40 9.08 -22.96
C PHE A 782 4.85 10.18 -21.98
N ASP A 783 5.06 9.83 -20.71
CA ASP A 783 5.45 10.80 -19.69
C ASP A 783 6.88 11.30 -19.87
N GLU A 784 7.81 10.46 -20.36
CA GLU A 784 9.19 10.88 -20.69
C GLU A 784 9.20 11.99 -21.76
N VAL A 785 8.25 11.99 -22.70
CA VAL A 785 8.10 13.07 -23.68
C VAL A 785 7.63 14.36 -22.99
N LEU A 786 6.64 14.27 -22.10
CA LEU A 786 6.11 15.40 -21.34
C LEU A 786 7.13 15.97 -20.34
N GLU A 787 7.98 15.13 -19.77
CA GLU A 787 9.04 15.51 -18.83
C GLU A 787 10.01 16.49 -19.49
N VAL A 788 10.41 16.26 -20.75
CA VAL A 788 11.27 17.19 -21.49
C VAL A 788 10.61 18.57 -21.63
N TYR A 789 9.31 18.61 -21.90
CA TYR A 789 8.56 19.87 -21.96
C TYR A 789 8.48 20.55 -20.59
N ASN A 790 8.13 19.81 -19.54
CA ASN A 790 8.03 20.36 -18.18
C ASN A 790 9.37 20.83 -17.64
N PHE A 791 10.45 20.07 -17.83
CA PHE A 791 11.79 20.42 -17.38
C PHE A 791 12.33 21.67 -18.07
N SER A 792 12.07 21.82 -19.38
CA SER A 792 12.47 23.03 -20.11
C SER A 792 11.74 24.28 -19.61
N GLN A 793 10.44 24.17 -19.30
CA GLN A 793 9.67 25.26 -18.68
C GLN A 793 10.15 25.55 -17.24
N LEU A 794 10.46 24.50 -16.46
CA LEU A 794 10.91 24.64 -15.08
C LEU A 794 12.28 25.33 -15.00
N LEU A 795 13.22 24.93 -15.84
CA LEU A 795 14.54 25.54 -15.92
C LEU A 795 14.42 27.03 -16.29
N TYR A 796 13.52 27.35 -17.23
CA TYR A 796 13.23 28.74 -17.60
C TYR A 796 12.67 29.54 -16.42
N PHE A 797 11.67 28.99 -15.71
CA PHE A 797 11.07 29.63 -14.54
C PHE A 797 12.09 29.85 -13.41
N TYR A 798 12.89 28.84 -13.05
CA TYR A 798 13.91 28.95 -12.01
C TYR A 798 15.02 29.93 -12.38
N THR A 799 15.43 29.97 -13.65
CA THR A 799 16.41 30.95 -14.13
C THR A 799 15.86 32.38 -14.00
N VAL A 800 14.55 32.58 -14.21
CA VAL A 800 13.90 33.89 -14.07
C VAL A 800 13.61 34.27 -12.62
N VAL A 801 13.29 33.31 -11.74
CA VAL A 801 12.89 33.55 -10.34
C VAL A 801 14.06 33.52 -9.35
N SER A 802 15.09 32.70 -9.59
CA SER A 802 16.20 32.51 -8.64
C SER A 802 17.36 33.49 -8.85
N PHE A 803 17.49 34.10 -10.02
CA PHE A 803 18.49 35.12 -10.26
C PHE A 803 17.93 36.51 -9.96
N PRO A 804 18.55 37.29 -9.05
CA PRO A 804 18.09 38.64 -8.73
C PRO A 804 18.26 39.59 -9.92
N ASP A 805 19.20 39.31 -10.82
CA ASP A 805 19.50 40.17 -11.96
C ASP A 805 18.76 39.72 -13.24
N ARG A 806 17.49 40.13 -13.34
CA ARG A 806 16.64 39.83 -14.50
C ARG A 806 17.24 40.30 -15.83
N TYR A 807 18.09 41.32 -15.81
CA TYR A 807 18.69 41.91 -17.01
C TYR A 807 19.70 40.99 -17.70
N ALA A 808 20.54 40.27 -16.95
CA ALA A 808 21.56 39.38 -17.52
C ALA A 808 20.93 38.18 -18.26
N ASN A 809 19.85 37.61 -17.68
CA ASN A 809 19.15 36.49 -18.30
C ASN A 809 18.33 36.91 -19.53
N ILE A 810 17.72 38.10 -19.51
CA ILE A 810 17.06 38.67 -20.68
C ILE A 810 18.09 38.93 -21.80
N GLN A 811 19.29 39.45 -21.47
CA GLN A 811 20.35 39.65 -22.47
C GLN A 811 20.89 38.35 -23.05
N LEU A 812 21.07 37.30 -22.24
CA LEU A 812 21.46 35.97 -22.73
C LEU A 812 20.39 35.35 -23.62
N PHE A 813 19.12 35.47 -23.24
CA PHE A 813 17.99 34.99 -24.05
C PHE A 813 17.88 35.77 -25.36
N PHE A 814 17.93 37.11 -25.30
CA PHE A 814 17.95 37.94 -26.49
C PHE A 814 19.16 37.63 -27.37
N GLY A 815 20.36 37.44 -26.80
CA GLY A 815 21.56 37.06 -27.54
C GLY A 815 21.41 35.70 -28.24
N PHE A 816 20.80 34.71 -27.59
CA PHE A 816 20.56 33.40 -28.17
C PHE A 816 19.48 33.44 -29.27
N VAL A 817 18.41 34.22 -29.06
CA VAL A 817 17.38 34.47 -30.07
C VAL A 817 17.96 35.21 -31.27
N LEU A 818 18.74 36.28 -31.04
CA LEU A 818 19.41 37.04 -32.11
C LEU A 818 20.38 36.15 -32.90
N TYR A 819 21.15 35.31 -32.22
CA TYR A 819 22.08 34.35 -32.84
C TYR A 819 21.34 33.31 -33.69
N LYS A 820 20.20 32.77 -33.21
CA LYS A 820 19.36 31.85 -33.98
C LYS A 820 18.71 32.53 -35.18
N VAL A 821 18.21 33.75 -35.02
CA VAL A 821 17.62 34.54 -36.11
C VAL A 821 18.67 34.82 -37.18
N LEU A 822 19.88 35.25 -36.79
CA LEU A 822 21.02 35.49 -37.68
C LEU A 822 21.50 34.23 -38.42
N LEU A 823 21.35 33.04 -37.84
CA LEU A 823 21.70 31.77 -38.49
C LEU A 823 20.65 31.26 -39.49
N VAL A 824 19.39 31.70 -39.35
CA VAL A 824 18.25 31.21 -40.15
C VAL A 824 17.87 32.16 -41.28
N THR A 825 18.23 33.45 -41.20
CA THR A 825 18.06 34.41 -42.31
C THR A 825 19.26 34.42 -43.25
N PRO A 826 19.13 34.03 -44.53
CA PRO A 826 20.22 34.07 -45.51
C PRO A 826 20.69 35.48 -45.88
N GLU A 827 19.90 36.51 -45.56
CA GLU A 827 20.14 37.90 -45.98
C GLU A 827 21.19 38.64 -45.13
N TYR A 828 21.69 38.04 -44.04
CA TYR A 828 22.69 38.64 -43.14
C TYR A 828 24.05 37.90 -43.14
N ARG A 829 24.30 37.04 -44.12
CA ARG A 829 25.59 36.34 -44.29
C ARG A 829 26.48 36.97 -45.35
#